data_AF-A0A3P8Y0E4-F1
#
_entry.id   AF-A0A3P8Y0E4-F1
#
_cell.length_a   1.000
_cell.length_b   1.000
_cell.length_c   1.000
_cell.angle_alpha   90.00
_cell.angle_beta   90.00
_cell.angle_gamma   90.00
#
_symmetry.space_group_name_H-M   'P 1'
#
loop_
_entity.id
_entity.type
_entity.pdbx_description
1 polymer ?
#
loop_
_entity_poly.entity_id
_entity_poly.type
_entity_poly.pdbx_seq_one_letter_code
_entity_poly.pdbx_strand_id
1 'polypeptide(L)'
;MAKGYAALIKEATVLLDQFNADKQCVEEFIDNASKDMENLDPLDKKFILDIIYGCIEHKRILDVVINVFYAQCGKCLLKADRSQFAIICYLSVFLLDDLGLQCFSKIVNSLDIKKIYQFLSFFFNITNLSTWIQGEWSQIYDASYVEKNWIAPLLRWRPEIEILMAQQVSRMSGESQVKKTTKETTKPQEFSLTKPKSRPLPVPLPVPPQEKKTHVVPTSTYRTPKEKQNLEEIKQRNRQKAEHVLYEANTQQFKCANTLKSERTKSVISQIVQSHDTQCKFDSVYTSGSPATHKTNNLPIRLNTTAILREGALYNRQVEEELRRMEQLVEGAGEPSSFLKWQREMRDQDLQEELAQVERRRLEGRISYEEAALARTRITECNQKTALLKKEETAKLMQRYANKRLQEEKEMRDLVQQVADGHKNSKAAKRKLHEFKKRIVKEVSEQSQELLRQALEEAQAELSRKFEIISQIRAIESVPLIKHKFVDETETAGHDLLGEMSLAELRERLSLLRDAEQREQQDRRERILGDKQGREQLLLEQLDTISLHRAAQGQAAIRRQEEKRARQELRWGVHEDERVVALQRRLEEKKQERQKLKQSEKTKANTIEKSASEALKSWNHRKHTLEEKHWADLERSLERQVQQEAPDTVSQKTFLKA
;
A
#
# COMPACT_ATOMS: atom_id res chain seq x y z
N MET A 1 47.31 -21.77 -19.95
CA MET A 1 46.54 -20.54 -19.62
C MET A 1 46.13 -20.66 -18.16
N ALA A 2 46.32 -19.63 -17.34
CA ALA A 2 46.02 -19.69 -15.91
C ALA A 2 44.54 -20.03 -15.67
N LYS A 3 44.24 -20.83 -14.64
CA LYS A 3 42.85 -21.09 -14.24
C LYS A 3 42.26 -19.78 -13.71
N GLY A 4 41.07 -19.39 -14.15
CA GLY A 4 40.39 -18.21 -13.58
C GLY A 4 40.11 -18.43 -12.09
N TYR A 5 40.18 -17.38 -11.26
CA TYR A 5 40.04 -17.47 -9.79
C TYR A 5 38.82 -18.28 -9.31
N ALA A 6 37.70 -18.24 -10.05
CA ALA A 6 36.51 -19.07 -9.76
C ALA A 6 36.76 -20.58 -9.78
N ALA A 7 37.73 -21.06 -10.57
CA ALA A 7 38.14 -22.47 -10.60
C ALA A 7 39.06 -22.78 -9.41
N LEU A 8 40.07 -21.94 -9.16
CA LEU A 8 40.98 -22.10 -8.02
C LEU A 8 40.24 -22.13 -6.68
N ILE A 9 39.25 -21.24 -6.50
CA ILE A 9 38.44 -21.19 -5.28
C ILE A 9 37.50 -22.40 -5.18
N LYS A 10 36.99 -22.93 -6.29
CA LYS A 10 36.21 -24.19 -6.28
C LYS A 10 37.07 -25.38 -5.88
N GLU A 11 38.28 -25.45 -6.42
CA GLU A 11 39.28 -26.48 -6.11
C GLU A 11 39.65 -26.42 -4.61
N ALA A 12 39.90 -25.21 -4.08
CA ALA A 12 40.09 -24.97 -2.65
C ALA A 12 38.86 -25.34 -1.80
N THR A 13 37.61 -25.01 -2.22
CA THR A 13 36.41 -25.40 -1.45
C THR A 13 36.24 -26.91 -1.36
N VAL A 14 36.52 -27.65 -2.43
CA VAL A 14 36.38 -29.12 -2.45
C VAL A 14 37.38 -29.78 -1.51
N LEU A 15 38.63 -29.28 -1.48
CA LEU A 15 39.64 -29.77 -0.52
C LEU A 15 39.27 -29.40 0.92
N LEU A 16 38.78 -28.19 1.17
CA LEU A 16 38.35 -27.76 2.51
C LEU A 16 37.13 -28.57 3.02
N ASP A 17 36.20 -28.94 2.14
CA ASP A 17 35.08 -29.84 2.44
C ASP A 17 35.50 -31.30 2.71
N GLN A 18 36.66 -31.74 2.19
CA GLN A 18 37.22 -33.07 2.43
C GLN A 18 37.99 -33.18 3.76
N PHE A 19 38.57 -32.07 4.23
CA PHE A 19 39.38 -32.07 5.45
C PHE A 19 38.57 -32.42 6.71
N ASN A 20 39.08 -33.37 7.50
CA ASN A 20 38.47 -33.76 8.77
C ASN A 20 39.51 -33.82 9.90
N ALA A 21 39.42 -32.87 10.82
CA ALA A 21 40.32 -32.70 11.97
C ALA A 21 40.33 -33.89 12.95
N ASP A 22 39.30 -34.74 12.95
CA ASP A 22 39.24 -35.94 13.79
C ASP A 22 40.02 -37.13 13.17
N LYS A 23 40.58 -36.97 11.96
CA LYS A 23 41.10 -38.09 11.14
C LYS A 23 42.48 -37.90 10.52
N GLN A 24 42.93 -36.66 10.28
CA GLN A 24 44.16 -36.36 9.54
C GLN A 24 44.85 -35.12 10.13
N CYS A 25 46.19 -35.11 10.16
CA CYS A 25 46.93 -33.90 10.49
C CYS A 25 46.82 -32.88 9.34
N VAL A 26 46.93 -31.58 9.67
CA VAL A 26 46.84 -30.49 8.68
C VAL A 26 47.99 -30.56 7.67
N GLU A 27 49.20 -30.88 8.15
CA GLU A 27 50.42 -31.00 7.35
C GLU A 27 50.34 -32.20 6.40
N GLU A 28 49.96 -33.38 6.92
CA GLU A 28 49.73 -34.60 6.13
C GLU A 28 48.66 -34.40 5.05
N PHE A 29 47.57 -33.69 5.38
CA PHE A 29 46.50 -33.39 4.44
C PHE A 29 46.99 -32.49 3.30
N ILE A 30 47.76 -31.45 3.61
CA ILE A 30 48.34 -30.51 2.63
C ILE A 30 49.38 -31.19 1.73
N ASP A 31 50.24 -32.04 2.29
CA ASP A 31 51.20 -32.82 1.51
C ASP A 31 50.51 -33.79 0.53
N ASN A 32 49.35 -34.34 0.91
CA ASN A 32 48.58 -35.23 0.03
C ASN A 32 47.80 -34.43 -1.03
N ALA A 33 47.09 -33.37 -0.64
CA ALA A 33 46.45 -32.45 -1.59
C ALA A 33 47.46 -31.82 -2.57
N SER A 34 48.71 -31.61 -2.15
CA SER A 34 49.81 -31.19 -3.01
C SER A 34 50.15 -32.25 -4.07
N LYS A 35 50.17 -33.54 -3.73
CA LYS A 35 50.41 -34.64 -4.70
C LYS A 35 49.25 -34.75 -5.70
N ASP A 36 48.01 -34.67 -5.23
CA ASP A 36 46.81 -34.73 -6.09
C ASP A 36 46.75 -33.55 -7.09
N MET A 37 47.36 -32.41 -6.76
CA MET A 37 47.45 -31.21 -7.59
C MET A 37 48.72 -31.14 -8.47
N GLU A 38 49.12 -32.24 -9.10
CA GLU A 38 50.25 -32.26 -10.07
C GLU A 38 49.98 -31.49 -11.37
N ASN A 39 48.73 -31.36 -11.80
CA ASN A 39 48.35 -30.73 -13.08
C ASN A 39 48.08 -29.20 -12.99
N LEU A 40 48.61 -28.53 -11.96
CA LEU A 40 48.41 -27.10 -11.67
C LEU A 40 49.70 -26.31 -11.86
N ASP A 41 49.56 -25.01 -12.19
CA ASP A 41 50.68 -24.08 -12.16
C ASP A 41 51.20 -23.95 -10.71
N PRO A 42 52.52 -23.92 -10.45
CA PRO A 42 53.05 -23.87 -9.09
C PRO A 42 52.59 -22.65 -8.28
N LEU A 43 52.27 -21.52 -8.92
CA LEU A 43 51.74 -20.34 -8.25
C LEU A 43 50.26 -20.51 -7.88
N ASP A 44 49.44 -21.01 -8.81
CA ASP A 44 48.02 -21.35 -8.57
C ASP A 44 47.90 -22.42 -7.46
N LYS A 45 48.77 -23.43 -7.49
CA LYS A 45 48.86 -24.51 -6.50
C LYS A 45 49.22 -23.99 -5.11
N LYS A 46 50.26 -23.16 -4.99
CA LYS A 46 50.65 -22.55 -3.71
C LYS A 46 49.50 -21.69 -3.15
N PHE A 47 48.88 -20.86 -4.00
CA PHE A 47 47.74 -20.02 -3.59
C PHE A 47 46.56 -20.84 -3.03
N ILE A 48 46.25 -22.01 -3.60
CA ILE A 48 45.24 -22.93 -3.06
C ILE A 48 45.66 -23.47 -1.68
N LEU A 49 46.89 -23.96 -1.54
CA LEU A 49 47.37 -24.56 -0.29
C LEU A 49 47.49 -23.54 0.86
N ASP A 50 48.02 -22.34 0.59
CA ASP A 50 48.13 -21.23 1.55
C ASP A 50 46.75 -20.81 2.08
N ILE A 51 45.73 -20.82 1.21
CA ILE A 51 44.33 -20.54 1.59
C ILE A 51 43.75 -21.65 2.46
N ILE A 52 43.94 -22.92 2.10
CA ILE A 52 43.42 -24.06 2.85
C ILE A 52 44.05 -24.10 4.26
N TYR A 53 45.37 -23.92 4.36
CA TYR A 53 46.10 -23.89 5.63
C TYR A 53 45.52 -22.83 6.57
N GLY A 54 45.49 -21.56 6.15
CA GLY A 54 44.99 -20.46 6.98
C GLY A 54 43.49 -20.58 7.31
N CYS A 55 42.67 -21.17 6.44
CA CYS A 55 41.28 -21.47 6.74
C CYS A 55 41.11 -22.57 7.80
N ILE A 56 42.03 -23.54 7.86
CA ILE A 56 42.03 -24.61 8.87
C ILE A 56 42.58 -24.08 10.20
N GLU A 57 43.69 -23.35 10.18
CA GLU A 57 44.33 -22.75 11.36
C GLU A 57 43.39 -21.75 12.05
N HIS A 58 42.87 -20.77 11.32
CA HIS A 58 42.00 -19.72 11.86
C HIS A 58 40.52 -20.12 11.91
N LYS A 59 40.20 -21.40 11.70
CA LYS A 59 38.82 -21.94 11.65
C LYS A 59 37.92 -21.43 12.78
N ARG A 60 38.44 -21.31 14.01
CA ARG A 60 37.68 -20.80 15.18
C ARG A 60 37.19 -19.36 14.99
N ILE A 61 38.03 -18.48 14.42
CA ILE A 61 37.74 -17.07 14.14
C ILE A 61 36.68 -16.96 13.03
N LEU A 62 36.83 -17.79 11.99
CA LEU A 62 35.96 -17.83 10.82
C LEU A 62 34.58 -18.42 11.17
N ASP A 63 34.54 -19.52 11.92
CA ASP A 63 33.30 -20.21 12.32
C ASP A 63 32.37 -19.31 13.14
N VAL A 64 32.89 -18.38 13.96
CA VAL A 64 32.11 -17.34 14.63
C VAL A 64 31.27 -16.56 13.62
N VAL A 65 31.92 -15.86 12.69
CA VAL A 65 31.27 -15.00 11.68
C VAL A 65 30.29 -15.80 10.82
N ILE A 66 30.71 -16.98 10.37
CA ILE A 66 29.92 -17.83 9.48
C ILE A 66 28.68 -18.39 10.20
N ASN A 67 28.78 -18.78 11.48
CA ASN A 67 27.64 -19.31 12.22
C ASN A 67 26.52 -18.27 12.39
N VAL A 68 26.85 -17.02 12.70
CA VAL A 68 25.84 -15.96 12.79
C VAL A 68 25.35 -15.50 11.41
N PHE A 69 26.19 -15.51 10.37
CA PHE A 69 25.72 -15.30 8.99
C PHE A 69 24.67 -16.35 8.58
N TYR A 70 24.90 -17.64 8.89
CA TYR A 70 23.90 -18.69 8.64
C TYR A 70 22.69 -18.59 9.58
N ALA A 71 22.82 -18.08 10.79
CA ALA A 71 21.67 -17.83 11.67
C ALA A 71 20.75 -16.71 11.14
N GLN A 72 21.32 -15.65 10.56
CA GLN A 72 20.57 -14.52 10.00
C GLN A 72 20.07 -14.77 8.57
N CYS A 73 20.93 -15.29 7.68
CA CYS A 73 20.69 -15.40 6.24
C CYS A 73 20.44 -16.85 5.75
N GLY A 74 20.61 -17.87 6.59
CA GLY A 74 20.61 -19.30 6.18
C GLY A 74 19.34 -19.84 5.54
N LYS A 75 18.23 -19.07 5.51
CA LYS A 75 17.03 -19.41 4.71
C LYS A 75 17.28 -19.34 3.19
N CYS A 76 18.35 -18.68 2.76
CA CYS A 76 18.66 -18.44 1.34
C CYS A 76 19.99 -19.09 0.88
N LEU A 77 20.67 -19.85 1.73
CA LEU A 77 22.05 -20.32 1.54
C LEU A 77 22.15 -21.84 1.70
N LEU A 78 22.98 -22.50 0.89
CA LEU A 78 23.20 -23.94 1.02
C LEU A 78 24.31 -24.24 2.03
N LYS A 79 24.28 -25.41 2.66
CA LYS A 79 25.39 -25.87 3.54
C LYS A 79 26.71 -26.03 2.78
N ALA A 80 26.66 -26.43 1.50
CA ALA A 80 27.83 -26.53 0.62
C ALA A 80 28.48 -25.17 0.32
N ASP A 81 27.77 -24.05 0.48
CA ASP A 81 28.36 -22.72 0.32
C ASP A 81 29.25 -22.34 1.52
N ARG A 82 29.23 -23.10 2.63
CA ARG A 82 29.87 -22.70 3.90
C ARG A 82 31.39 -22.51 3.74
N SER A 83 32.05 -23.47 3.11
CA SER A 83 33.51 -23.43 2.90
C SER A 83 33.91 -22.35 1.90
N GLN A 84 33.01 -21.99 0.96
CA GLN A 84 33.19 -20.84 0.09
C GLN A 84 33.15 -19.53 0.89
N PHE A 85 32.22 -19.38 1.83
CA PHE A 85 32.18 -18.23 2.74
C PHE A 85 33.36 -18.22 3.72
N ALA A 86 33.86 -19.38 4.16
CA ALA A 86 35.06 -19.47 5.00
C ALA A 86 36.30 -18.92 4.28
N ILE A 87 36.53 -19.35 3.04
CA ILE A 87 37.63 -18.86 2.19
C ILE A 87 37.51 -17.35 1.95
N ILE A 88 36.31 -16.83 1.66
CA ILE A 88 36.12 -15.38 1.46
C ILE A 88 36.33 -14.59 2.76
N CYS A 89 35.88 -15.12 3.90
CA CYS A 89 36.10 -14.53 5.21
C CYS A 89 37.61 -14.45 5.52
N TYR A 90 38.33 -15.55 5.36
CA TYR A 90 39.80 -15.60 5.52
C TYR A 90 40.51 -14.61 4.59
N LEU A 91 40.17 -14.62 3.29
CA LEU A 91 40.69 -13.66 2.30
C LEU A 91 40.41 -12.20 2.68
N SER A 92 39.26 -11.91 3.30
CA SER A 92 38.89 -10.55 3.71
C SER A 92 39.53 -10.07 5.02
N VAL A 93 39.90 -10.99 5.93
CA VAL A 93 40.48 -10.67 7.24
C VAL A 93 42.01 -10.66 7.20
N PHE A 94 42.62 -11.66 6.56
CA PHE A 94 44.06 -11.91 6.66
C PHE A 94 44.82 -11.52 5.39
N LEU A 95 44.21 -11.63 4.21
CA LEU A 95 44.90 -11.44 2.92
C LEU A 95 44.42 -10.21 2.12
N LEU A 96 43.53 -9.38 2.67
CA LEU A 96 42.96 -8.23 1.95
C LEU A 96 43.98 -7.11 1.74
N ASP A 97 44.88 -6.90 2.71
CA ASP A 97 45.98 -5.94 2.62
C ASP A 97 47.02 -6.39 1.58
N ASP A 98 47.40 -7.67 1.59
CA ASP A 98 48.45 -8.23 0.71
C ASP A 98 47.99 -8.46 -0.74
N LEU A 99 46.76 -8.97 -0.94
CA LEU A 99 46.19 -9.17 -2.28
C LEU A 99 45.70 -7.85 -2.90
N GLY A 100 45.26 -6.91 -2.06
CA GLY A 100 44.66 -5.65 -2.45
C GLY A 100 43.29 -5.79 -3.14
N LEU A 101 42.55 -4.67 -3.15
CA LEU A 101 41.20 -4.58 -3.70
C LEU A 101 41.07 -5.06 -5.16
N GLN A 102 42.10 -4.91 -5.99
CA GLN A 102 42.05 -5.35 -7.39
C GLN A 102 42.02 -6.87 -7.55
N CYS A 103 42.79 -7.62 -6.77
CA CYS A 103 42.76 -9.08 -6.82
C CYS A 103 41.54 -9.62 -6.07
N PHE A 104 41.21 -9.04 -4.91
CA PHE A 104 39.99 -9.38 -4.17
C PHE A 104 38.72 -9.15 -5.01
N SER A 105 38.63 -8.05 -5.76
CA SER A 105 37.49 -7.80 -6.66
C SER A 105 37.44 -8.74 -7.87
N LYS A 106 38.57 -9.17 -8.45
CA LYS A 106 38.59 -10.22 -9.48
C LYS A 106 38.07 -11.55 -8.93
N ILE A 107 38.52 -11.93 -7.74
CA ILE A 107 38.05 -13.10 -6.97
C ILE A 107 36.53 -13.00 -6.77
N VAL A 108 36.06 -11.96 -6.07
CA VAL A 108 34.65 -11.78 -5.69
C VAL A 108 33.71 -11.68 -6.91
N ASN A 109 34.12 -11.01 -7.99
CA ASN A 109 33.33 -10.90 -9.22
C ASN A 109 33.29 -12.18 -10.07
N SER A 110 34.11 -13.19 -9.74
CA SER A 110 34.13 -14.50 -10.41
C SER A 110 33.21 -15.55 -9.74
N LEU A 111 32.70 -15.23 -8.55
CA LEU A 111 31.80 -16.06 -7.75
C LEU A 111 30.33 -15.63 -7.92
N ASP A 112 29.38 -16.29 -7.24
CA ASP A 112 27.96 -15.92 -7.27
C ASP A 112 27.74 -14.55 -6.60
N ILE A 113 27.57 -13.53 -7.46
CA ILE A 113 27.39 -12.13 -7.08
C ILE A 113 26.31 -11.95 -6.01
N LYS A 114 25.21 -12.71 -6.04
CA LYS A 114 24.11 -12.58 -5.07
C LYS A 114 24.53 -13.08 -3.68
N LYS A 115 25.16 -14.26 -3.63
CA LYS A 115 25.66 -14.86 -2.39
C LYS A 115 26.75 -14.01 -1.76
N ILE A 116 27.71 -13.55 -2.57
CA ILE A 116 28.86 -12.81 -2.04
C ILE A 116 28.47 -11.38 -1.65
N TYR A 117 27.55 -10.73 -2.38
CA TYR A 117 26.96 -9.46 -1.94
C TYR A 117 26.28 -9.59 -0.56
N GLN A 118 25.48 -10.65 -0.34
CA GLN A 118 24.85 -10.89 0.97
C GLN A 118 25.87 -11.09 2.09
N PHE A 119 26.94 -11.85 1.84
CA PHE A 119 28.01 -12.07 2.82
C PHE A 119 28.79 -10.78 3.13
N LEU A 120 29.23 -10.03 2.11
CA LEU A 120 29.97 -8.78 2.30
C LEU A 120 29.10 -7.71 2.97
N SER A 121 27.81 -7.63 2.62
CA SER A 121 26.86 -6.72 3.24
C SER A 121 26.60 -7.03 4.72
N PHE A 122 26.62 -8.32 5.11
CA PHE A 122 26.59 -8.74 6.50
C PHE A 122 27.93 -8.44 7.22
N PHE A 123 29.06 -8.79 6.61
CA PHE A 123 30.36 -8.78 7.27
C PHE A 123 30.96 -7.37 7.41
N PHE A 124 30.87 -6.51 6.40
CA PHE A 124 31.37 -5.13 6.44
C PHE A 124 30.36 -4.12 7.04
N ASN A 125 29.31 -4.61 7.70
CA ASN A 125 28.42 -3.76 8.49
C ASN A 125 29.13 -3.32 9.79
N ILE A 126 29.27 -2.00 9.99
CA ILE A 126 29.92 -1.40 11.18
C ILE A 126 29.35 -2.01 12.46
N THR A 127 28.02 -2.10 12.57
CA THR A 127 27.33 -2.57 13.78
C THR A 127 27.67 -4.03 14.12
N ASN A 128 27.90 -4.87 13.11
CA ASN A 128 28.30 -6.26 13.31
C ASN A 128 29.78 -6.35 13.72
N LEU A 129 30.67 -5.60 13.03
CA LEU A 129 32.11 -5.57 13.31
C LEU A 129 32.41 -5.05 14.71
N SER A 130 31.98 -3.83 15.05
CA SER A 130 32.40 -3.11 16.26
C SER A 130 31.62 -3.45 17.52
N THR A 131 30.70 -4.42 17.48
CA THR A 131 30.00 -4.91 18.67
C THR A 131 30.26 -6.41 18.86
N TRP A 132 29.51 -7.24 18.15
CA TRP A 132 29.49 -8.67 18.38
C TRP A 132 30.70 -9.40 17.79
N ILE A 133 31.13 -9.11 16.56
CA ILE A 133 32.32 -9.79 15.97
C ILE A 133 33.58 -9.45 16.79
N GLN A 134 33.82 -8.17 17.08
CA GLN A 134 34.92 -7.76 17.97
C GLN A 134 34.80 -8.40 19.36
N GLY A 135 33.60 -8.50 19.93
CA GLY A 135 33.36 -9.12 21.24
C GLY A 135 33.69 -10.62 21.31
N GLU A 136 33.25 -11.40 20.32
CA GLU A 136 33.57 -12.84 20.25
C GLU A 136 35.03 -13.10 19.91
N TRP A 137 35.62 -12.35 18.97
CA TRP A 137 37.05 -12.48 18.65
C TRP A 137 37.93 -12.12 19.85
N SER A 138 37.50 -11.17 20.69
CA SER A 138 38.16 -10.79 21.95
C SER A 138 38.03 -11.83 23.09
N GLN A 139 37.26 -12.92 22.89
CA GLN A 139 37.29 -14.09 23.78
C GLN A 139 38.34 -15.12 23.36
N ILE A 140 38.82 -15.05 22.11
CA ILE A 140 39.77 -16.01 21.53
C ILE A 140 41.19 -15.42 21.51
N TYR A 141 41.32 -14.11 21.27
CA TYR A 141 42.57 -13.34 21.23
C TYR A 141 42.45 -12.08 22.08
N ASP A 142 43.57 -11.43 22.43
CA ASP A 142 43.56 -10.16 23.16
C ASP A 142 42.76 -9.08 22.38
N ALA A 143 41.85 -8.40 23.08
CA ALA A 143 41.04 -7.33 22.51
C ALA A 143 41.88 -6.23 21.85
N SER A 144 43.05 -5.90 22.42
CA SER A 144 43.93 -4.86 21.86
C SER A 144 44.65 -5.30 20.58
N TYR A 145 44.80 -6.62 20.36
CA TYR A 145 45.28 -7.21 19.12
C TYR A 145 44.15 -7.28 18.08
N VAL A 146 42.98 -7.78 18.47
CA VAL A 146 41.78 -7.90 17.61
C VAL A 146 41.38 -6.56 17.02
N GLU A 147 41.33 -5.51 17.84
CA GLU A 147 40.96 -4.16 17.41
C GLU A 147 41.94 -3.60 16.36
N LYS A 148 43.25 -3.68 16.63
CA LYS A 148 44.29 -3.08 15.79
C LYS A 148 44.55 -3.85 14.50
N ASN A 149 44.55 -5.18 14.56
CA ASN A 149 45.04 -6.02 13.46
C ASN A 149 43.93 -6.59 12.57
N TRP A 150 42.68 -6.66 13.05
CA TRP A 150 41.56 -7.18 12.26
C TRP A 150 40.44 -6.13 12.09
N ILE A 151 39.92 -5.57 13.19
CA ILE A 151 38.77 -4.65 13.10
C ILE A 151 39.15 -3.33 12.39
N ALA A 152 40.27 -2.71 12.74
CA ALA A 152 40.70 -1.46 12.11
C ALA A 152 40.99 -1.58 10.60
N PRO A 153 41.70 -2.61 10.08
CA PRO A 153 41.84 -2.83 8.63
C PRO A 153 40.51 -3.11 7.91
N LEU A 154 39.60 -3.89 8.50
CA LEU A 154 38.28 -4.15 7.93
C LEU A 154 37.43 -2.87 7.83
N LEU A 155 37.48 -2.01 8.86
CA LEU A 155 36.82 -0.70 8.84
C LEU A 155 37.49 0.27 7.85
N ARG A 156 38.82 0.19 7.67
CA ARG A 156 39.57 0.99 6.69
C ARG A 156 39.20 0.66 5.24
N TRP A 157 39.05 -0.62 4.89
CA TRP A 157 38.66 -1.09 3.55
C TRP A 157 37.15 -1.01 3.26
N ARG A 158 36.34 -0.66 4.26
CA ARG A 158 34.88 -0.63 4.15
C ARG A 158 34.35 0.25 3.00
N PRO A 159 34.80 1.51 2.77
CA PRO A 159 34.24 2.32 1.68
C PRO A 159 34.59 1.77 0.29
N GLU A 160 35.76 1.16 0.10
CA GLU A 160 36.13 0.49 -1.14
C GLU A 160 35.27 -0.75 -1.41
N ILE A 161 34.97 -1.52 -0.35
CA ILE A 161 34.06 -2.67 -0.43
C ILE A 161 32.61 -2.22 -0.65
N GLU A 162 32.17 -1.07 -0.11
CA GLU A 162 30.86 -0.47 -0.43
C GLU A 162 30.77 -0.05 -1.91
N ILE A 163 31.84 0.49 -2.51
CA ILE A 163 31.91 0.77 -3.95
C ILE A 163 31.83 -0.53 -4.78
N LEU A 164 32.53 -1.58 -4.37
CA LEU A 164 32.47 -2.91 -4.99
C LEU A 164 31.04 -3.48 -4.93
N MET A 165 30.40 -3.44 -3.76
CA MET A 165 29.02 -3.88 -3.56
C MET A 165 28.02 -3.07 -4.39
N ALA A 166 28.20 -1.75 -4.53
CA ALA A 166 27.38 -0.91 -5.39
C ALA A 166 27.49 -1.32 -6.87
N GLN A 167 28.71 -1.58 -7.36
CA GLN A 167 28.92 -2.12 -8.72
C GLN A 167 28.26 -3.49 -8.91
N GLN A 168 28.29 -4.36 -7.90
CA GLN A 168 27.56 -5.63 -7.93
C GLN A 168 26.05 -5.43 -8.00
N VAL A 169 25.48 -4.48 -7.25
CA VAL A 169 24.04 -4.14 -7.32
C VAL A 169 23.65 -3.64 -8.71
N SER A 170 24.42 -2.75 -9.34
CA SER A 170 24.17 -2.29 -10.71
C SER A 170 24.27 -3.40 -11.78
N ARG A 171 25.10 -4.43 -11.52
CA ARG A 171 25.15 -5.64 -12.36
C ARG A 171 23.96 -6.58 -12.10
N MET A 172 23.51 -6.70 -10.86
CA MET A 172 22.32 -7.49 -10.49
C MET A 172 21.00 -6.87 -10.95
N SER A 173 20.91 -5.53 -11.02
CA SER A 173 19.74 -4.80 -11.53
C SER A 173 19.61 -4.80 -13.06
N GLY A 174 20.64 -5.27 -13.78
CA GLY A 174 20.66 -5.36 -15.24
C GLY A 174 20.96 -4.03 -15.95
N GLU A 175 21.36 -2.98 -15.24
CA GLU A 175 21.62 -1.65 -15.84
C GLU A 175 22.87 -1.58 -16.72
N SER A 176 23.65 -2.66 -16.80
CA SER A 176 24.74 -2.82 -17.77
C SER A 176 24.27 -3.10 -19.21
N GLN A 177 22.98 -3.34 -19.47
CA GLN A 177 22.47 -3.06 -20.82
C GLN A 177 22.44 -1.54 -21.00
N VAL A 178 23.17 -1.04 -22.00
CA VAL A 178 23.28 0.39 -22.32
C VAL A 178 21.90 0.97 -22.57
N LYS A 179 21.31 1.56 -21.53
CA LYS A 179 20.21 2.53 -21.66
C LYS A 179 20.75 3.62 -22.56
N LYS A 180 20.29 3.66 -23.83
CA LYS A 180 20.49 4.82 -24.72
C LYS A 180 20.19 6.05 -23.87
N THR A 181 21.18 6.93 -23.73
CA THR A 181 21.09 8.07 -22.80
C THR A 181 19.76 8.77 -23.00
N THR A 182 18.86 8.63 -22.02
CA THR A 182 17.63 9.40 -22.00
C THR A 182 18.07 10.84 -21.82
N LYS A 183 18.18 11.56 -22.95
CA LYS A 183 18.58 12.97 -23.01
C LYS A 183 17.90 13.65 -21.84
N GLU A 184 18.69 14.30 -20.97
CA GLU A 184 18.15 14.90 -19.76
C GLU A 184 16.94 15.73 -20.15
N THR A 185 15.78 15.39 -19.60
CA THR A 185 14.54 16.09 -19.96
C THR A 185 14.76 17.53 -19.59
N THR A 186 14.81 18.42 -20.59
CA THR A 186 15.23 19.81 -20.43
C THR A 186 14.37 20.45 -19.36
N LYS A 187 14.92 20.54 -18.13
CA LYS A 187 14.26 21.26 -17.05
C LYS A 187 14.15 22.70 -17.57
N PRO A 188 12.94 23.27 -17.67
CA PRO A 188 12.81 24.65 -18.09
C PRO A 188 13.50 25.50 -17.04
N GLN A 189 14.72 25.93 -17.34
CA GLN A 189 15.45 26.84 -16.47
C GLN A 189 14.66 28.14 -16.48
N GLU A 190 13.98 28.42 -15.37
CA GLU A 190 13.17 29.62 -15.23
C GLU A 190 14.06 30.82 -15.56
N PHE A 191 13.73 31.50 -16.67
CA PHE A 191 14.41 32.71 -17.07
C PHE A 191 14.37 33.67 -15.88
N SER A 192 15.51 34.28 -15.54
CA SER A 192 15.60 35.11 -14.35
C SER A 192 14.64 36.27 -14.46
N LEU A 193 13.47 36.12 -13.84
CA LEU A 193 12.42 37.13 -13.70
C LEU A 193 12.99 38.25 -12.83
N THR A 194 13.73 39.13 -13.48
CA THR A 194 14.09 40.45 -13.00
C THR A 194 12.79 41.18 -12.72
N LYS A 195 12.29 41.03 -11.48
CA LYS A 195 11.08 41.67 -10.99
C LYS A 195 11.19 43.15 -11.37
N PRO A 196 10.41 43.65 -12.34
CA PRO A 196 10.62 44.99 -12.84
C PRO A 196 10.38 45.95 -11.69
N LYS A 197 11.36 46.82 -11.40
CA LYS A 197 11.26 47.82 -10.33
C LYS A 197 9.90 48.49 -10.48
N SER A 198 9.06 48.40 -9.44
CA SER A 198 7.70 48.90 -9.49
C SER A 198 7.72 50.37 -9.89
N ARG A 199 7.18 50.67 -11.08
CA ARG A 199 7.08 52.07 -11.51
C ARG A 199 6.25 52.81 -10.47
N PRO A 200 6.75 53.90 -9.86
CA PRO A 200 5.90 54.74 -9.04
C PRO A 200 4.73 55.21 -9.90
N LEU A 201 3.51 55.10 -9.38
CA LEU A 201 2.33 55.62 -10.06
C LEU A 201 2.51 57.14 -10.23
N PRO A 202 2.32 57.70 -11.45
CA PRO A 202 2.35 59.14 -11.62
C PRO A 202 1.31 59.80 -10.73
N VAL A 203 1.69 60.88 -10.03
CA VAL A 203 0.75 61.70 -9.26
C VAL A 203 -0.32 62.22 -10.22
N PRO A 204 -1.63 62.09 -9.92
CA PRO A 204 -2.68 62.51 -10.84
C PRO A 204 -2.62 64.02 -11.12
N LEU A 205 -2.38 64.37 -12.39
CA LEU A 205 -2.63 65.73 -12.87
C LEU A 205 -4.13 66.04 -12.77
N PRO A 206 -4.56 67.15 -12.15
CA PRO A 206 -5.97 67.52 -12.07
C PRO A 206 -6.57 67.73 -13.47
N VAL A 207 -7.48 66.85 -13.87
CA VAL A 207 -8.23 67.00 -15.13
C VAL A 207 -9.32 68.06 -14.93
N PRO A 208 -9.45 69.08 -15.79
CA PRO A 208 -10.53 70.06 -15.70
C PRO A 208 -11.91 69.39 -15.77
N PRO A 209 -12.94 69.91 -15.08
CA PRO A 209 -14.27 69.31 -15.05
C PRO A 209 -15.00 69.46 -16.38
N GLN A 210 -14.71 68.58 -17.33
CA GLN A 210 -15.52 68.42 -18.55
C GLN A 210 -16.85 67.73 -18.21
N GLU A 211 -17.95 68.34 -18.63
CA GLU A 211 -19.29 67.77 -18.52
C GLU A 211 -19.35 66.40 -19.20
N LYS A 212 -19.63 65.35 -18.43
CA LYS A 212 -19.78 64.00 -18.95
C LYS A 212 -21.10 63.88 -19.73
N LYS A 213 -21.08 64.30 -21.00
CA LYS A 213 -22.09 63.94 -22.01
C LYS A 213 -22.02 62.44 -22.25
N THR A 214 -22.68 61.68 -21.38
CA THR A 214 -22.84 60.24 -21.49
C THR A 214 -23.69 59.96 -22.72
N HIS A 215 -23.05 59.73 -23.86
CA HIS A 215 -23.69 59.11 -25.01
C HIS A 215 -24.37 57.83 -24.53
N VAL A 216 -25.70 57.76 -24.66
CA VAL A 216 -26.45 56.56 -24.30
C VAL A 216 -25.94 55.43 -25.18
N VAL A 217 -25.36 54.41 -24.54
CA VAL A 217 -24.79 53.25 -25.22
C VAL A 217 -25.87 52.67 -26.15
N PRO A 218 -25.61 52.52 -27.46
CA PRO A 218 -26.63 52.11 -28.42
C PRO A 218 -27.33 50.81 -27.99
N THR A 219 -28.63 50.72 -28.26
CA THR A 219 -29.42 49.51 -27.92
C THR A 219 -28.93 48.26 -28.64
N SER A 220 -28.14 48.40 -29.70
CA SER A 220 -27.40 47.30 -30.35
C SER A 220 -26.32 46.68 -29.46
N THR A 221 -25.70 47.42 -28.53
CA THR A 221 -24.67 46.88 -27.61
C THR A 221 -25.25 45.89 -26.59
N TYR A 222 -26.54 46.03 -26.26
CA TYR A 222 -27.28 45.08 -25.40
C TYR A 222 -27.97 43.97 -26.20
N ARG A 223 -28.05 44.10 -27.54
CA ARG A 223 -28.57 43.05 -28.42
C ARG A 223 -27.46 42.04 -28.70
N THR A 224 -27.65 40.79 -28.27
CA THR A 224 -26.70 39.71 -28.58
C THR A 224 -26.48 39.61 -30.09
N PRO A 225 -25.23 39.69 -30.60
CA PRO A 225 -24.95 39.57 -32.03
C PRO A 225 -25.34 38.18 -32.53
N LYS A 226 -25.70 38.09 -33.82
CA LYS A 226 -26.18 36.85 -34.44
C LYS A 226 -25.15 35.72 -34.33
N GLU A 227 -23.84 36.03 -34.35
CA GLU A 227 -22.80 35.02 -34.12
C GLU A 227 -22.97 34.27 -32.79
N LYS A 228 -23.44 34.92 -31.71
CA LYS A 228 -23.65 34.22 -30.43
C LYS A 228 -24.80 33.23 -30.49
N GLN A 229 -25.91 33.60 -31.12
CA GLN A 229 -27.05 32.70 -31.34
C GLN A 229 -26.65 31.54 -32.26
N ASN A 230 -25.91 31.81 -33.34
CA ASN A 230 -25.36 30.78 -34.21
C ASN A 230 -24.39 29.85 -33.45
N LEU A 231 -23.53 30.38 -32.58
CA LEU A 231 -22.62 29.59 -31.73
C LEU A 231 -23.36 28.77 -30.67
N GLU A 232 -24.50 29.24 -30.17
CA GLU A 232 -25.37 28.50 -29.24
C GLU A 232 -26.13 27.39 -29.97
N GLU A 233 -26.65 27.64 -31.17
CA GLU A 233 -27.18 26.59 -32.05
C GLU A 233 -26.11 25.56 -32.44
N ILE A 234 -24.89 25.99 -32.79
CA ILE A 234 -23.77 25.08 -33.11
C ILE A 234 -23.38 24.26 -31.87
N LYS A 235 -23.36 24.86 -30.67
CA LYS A 235 -23.16 24.10 -29.41
C LYS A 235 -24.28 23.09 -29.16
N GLN A 236 -25.54 23.44 -29.43
CA GLN A 236 -26.67 22.51 -29.30
C GLN A 236 -26.59 21.38 -30.32
N ARG A 237 -26.34 21.67 -31.60
CA ARG A 237 -26.16 20.65 -32.66
C ARG A 237 -24.93 19.77 -32.40
N ASN A 238 -23.82 20.34 -31.91
CA ASN A 238 -22.63 19.57 -31.55
C ASN A 238 -22.86 18.72 -30.29
N ARG A 239 -23.64 19.20 -29.33
CA ARG A 239 -24.07 18.42 -28.17
C ARG A 239 -24.97 17.25 -28.59
N GLN A 240 -25.98 17.50 -29.42
CA GLN A 240 -26.85 16.45 -29.99
C GLN A 240 -26.04 15.42 -30.78
N LYS A 241 -25.07 15.85 -31.59
CA LYS A 241 -24.12 14.96 -32.29
C LYS A 241 -23.24 14.17 -31.31
N ALA A 242 -22.76 14.77 -30.23
CA ALA A 242 -21.96 14.07 -29.22
C ALA A 242 -22.82 13.06 -28.42
N GLU A 243 -24.06 13.39 -28.11
CA GLU A 243 -25.04 12.49 -27.48
C GLU A 243 -25.43 11.34 -28.42
N HIS A 244 -25.56 11.60 -29.73
CA HIS A 244 -25.79 10.59 -30.77
C HIS A 244 -24.57 9.67 -30.95
N VAL A 245 -23.37 10.22 -31.09
CA VAL A 245 -22.12 9.44 -31.21
C VAL A 245 -21.83 8.63 -29.93
N LEU A 246 -22.18 9.15 -28.75
CA LEU A 246 -22.12 8.39 -27.49
C LEU A 246 -23.14 7.24 -27.47
N TYR A 247 -24.35 7.45 -28.00
CA TYR A 247 -25.35 6.41 -28.13
C TYR A 247 -24.96 5.33 -29.16
N GLU A 248 -24.41 5.73 -30.31
CA GLU A 248 -23.85 4.84 -31.33
C GLU A 248 -22.65 4.05 -30.78
N ALA A 249 -21.70 4.71 -30.11
CA ALA A 249 -20.54 4.05 -29.50
C ALA A 249 -20.94 3.07 -28.38
N ASN A 250 -22.03 3.33 -27.64
CA ASN A 250 -22.57 2.42 -26.63
C ASN A 250 -23.39 1.26 -27.23
N THR A 251 -24.10 1.46 -28.34
CA THR A 251 -24.91 0.41 -29.00
C THR A 251 -24.07 -0.48 -29.91
N GLN A 252 -23.03 0.08 -30.55
CA GLN A 252 -22.01 -0.66 -31.31
C GLN A 252 -20.88 -1.19 -30.41
N GLN A 253 -20.98 -1.05 -29.08
CA GLN A 253 -19.94 -1.46 -28.15
C GLN A 253 -19.73 -2.98 -28.16
N PHE A 254 -18.54 -3.43 -28.57
CA PHE A 254 -18.14 -4.83 -28.45
C PHE A 254 -18.26 -5.30 -26.99
N LYS A 255 -18.73 -6.54 -26.77
CA LYS A 255 -19.00 -7.11 -25.43
C LYS A 255 -17.82 -7.06 -24.44
N CYS A 256 -16.58 -6.93 -24.94
CA CYS A 256 -15.37 -6.77 -24.13
C CYS A 256 -15.18 -5.36 -23.54
N ALA A 257 -15.73 -4.32 -24.17
CA ALA A 257 -15.59 -2.92 -23.73
C ALA A 257 -16.67 -2.49 -22.72
N ASN A 258 -17.76 -3.27 -22.58
CA ASN A 258 -18.81 -2.98 -21.61
C ASN A 258 -18.29 -3.19 -20.17
N THR A 259 -18.28 -2.10 -19.39
CA THR A 259 -17.80 -2.09 -18.01
C THR A 259 -18.77 -2.77 -17.04
N LEU A 260 -20.06 -2.83 -17.38
CA LEU A 260 -21.11 -3.45 -16.57
C LEU A 260 -21.00 -4.97 -16.65
N LYS A 261 -20.30 -5.55 -15.67
CA LYS A 261 -20.22 -7.01 -15.50
C LYS A 261 -21.61 -7.61 -15.29
N SER A 262 -21.82 -8.84 -15.79
CA SER A 262 -23.08 -9.57 -15.63
C SER A 262 -23.42 -9.76 -14.15
N GLU A 263 -24.68 -9.98 -13.81
CA GLU A 263 -25.11 -10.17 -12.41
C GLU A 263 -24.44 -11.39 -11.76
N ARG A 264 -24.26 -12.48 -12.51
CA ARG A 264 -23.48 -13.65 -12.08
C ARG A 264 -22.00 -13.31 -11.87
N THR A 265 -21.42 -12.42 -12.67
CA THR A 265 -20.04 -11.95 -12.48
C THR A 265 -19.95 -11.03 -11.26
N LYS A 266 -20.95 -10.17 -11.02
CA LYS A 266 -21.03 -9.31 -9.83
C LYS A 266 -21.20 -10.13 -8.56
N SER A 267 -22.04 -11.17 -8.55
CA SER A 267 -22.22 -12.04 -7.39
C SER A 267 -20.95 -12.83 -7.07
N VAL A 268 -20.28 -13.40 -8.08
CA VAL A 268 -18.97 -14.05 -7.93
C VAL A 268 -17.91 -13.06 -7.41
N ILE A 269 -17.84 -11.83 -7.92
CA ILE A 269 -16.93 -10.80 -7.39
C ILE A 269 -17.27 -10.48 -5.93
N SER A 270 -18.56 -10.33 -5.56
CA SER A 270 -18.94 -10.10 -4.16
C SER A 270 -18.63 -11.28 -3.25
N GLN A 271 -18.70 -12.53 -3.74
CA GLN A 271 -18.28 -13.73 -3.00
C GLN A 271 -16.75 -13.79 -2.84
N ILE A 272 -15.98 -13.36 -3.84
CA ILE A 272 -14.50 -13.26 -3.77
C ILE A 272 -14.08 -12.15 -2.81
N VAL A 273 -14.75 -11.00 -2.82
CA VAL A 273 -14.51 -9.93 -1.85
C VAL A 273 -14.89 -10.39 -0.44
N GLN A 274 -16.05 -11.02 -0.24
CA GLN A 274 -16.44 -11.57 1.07
C GLN A 274 -15.54 -12.70 1.58
N SER A 275 -14.99 -13.54 0.70
CA SER A 275 -14.01 -14.57 1.10
C SER A 275 -12.64 -13.97 1.43
N HIS A 276 -12.21 -12.94 0.68
CA HIS A 276 -11.00 -12.18 1.01
C HIS A 276 -11.14 -11.38 2.31
N ASP A 277 -12.29 -10.73 2.52
CA ASP A 277 -12.61 -9.97 3.75
C ASP A 277 -12.82 -10.89 4.97
N THR A 278 -13.16 -12.17 4.78
CA THR A 278 -13.16 -13.15 5.89
C THR A 278 -11.78 -13.71 6.18
N GLN A 279 -10.89 -13.78 5.18
CA GLN A 279 -9.46 -14.11 5.37
C GLN A 279 -8.68 -12.96 6.01
N CYS A 280 -9.01 -11.70 5.66
CA CYS A 280 -8.35 -10.48 6.16
C CYS A 280 -8.96 -9.95 7.47
N LYS A 281 -9.55 -10.81 8.31
CA LYS A 281 -10.00 -10.42 9.65
C LYS A 281 -8.83 -10.40 10.62
N PHE A 282 -8.07 -9.30 10.62
CA PHE A 282 -6.96 -9.07 11.55
C PHE A 282 -7.37 -9.13 13.03
N ASP A 283 -8.63 -8.79 13.34
CA ASP A 283 -9.21 -8.92 14.69
C ASP A 283 -9.75 -10.34 15.01
N SER A 284 -9.68 -11.28 14.05
CA SER A 284 -9.89 -12.69 14.40
C SER A 284 -8.67 -13.17 15.19
N VAL A 285 -8.90 -13.58 16.44
CA VAL A 285 -7.85 -14.21 17.25
C VAL A 285 -7.39 -15.44 16.50
N TYR A 286 -6.16 -15.44 16.00
CA TYR A 286 -5.52 -16.64 15.45
C TYR A 286 -5.16 -17.58 16.61
N THR A 287 -6.19 -18.17 17.22
CA THR A 287 -6.07 -19.54 17.69
C THR A 287 -5.74 -20.36 16.44
N SER A 288 -4.50 -20.81 16.31
CA SER A 288 -4.22 -22.01 15.54
C SER A 288 -5.16 -23.09 16.08
N GLY A 289 -6.20 -23.41 15.29
CA GLY A 289 -7.26 -24.31 15.74
C GLY A 289 -6.61 -25.60 16.22
N SER A 290 -6.73 -25.88 17.52
CA SER A 290 -5.97 -26.96 18.17
C SER A 290 -6.13 -28.22 17.34
N PRO A 291 -5.04 -28.84 16.85
CA PRO A 291 -5.15 -29.82 15.79
C PRO A 291 -6.12 -30.92 16.22
N ALA A 292 -7.06 -31.27 15.33
CA ALA A 292 -8.30 -31.98 15.69
C ALA A 292 -8.11 -33.40 16.27
N THR A 293 -6.86 -33.86 16.36
CA THR A 293 -6.39 -34.97 17.19
C THR A 293 -6.61 -34.74 18.69
N HIS A 294 -6.60 -33.49 19.17
CA HIS A 294 -6.91 -33.13 20.56
C HIS A 294 -8.42 -32.94 20.79
N LYS A 295 -9.20 -33.97 20.46
CA LYS A 295 -10.33 -34.31 21.34
C LYS A 295 -9.75 -34.62 22.73
N THR A 296 -10.52 -34.37 23.79
CA THR A 296 -10.13 -34.66 25.19
C THR A 296 -10.19 -36.16 25.48
N ASN A 297 -9.36 -36.92 24.77
CA ASN A 297 -9.06 -38.30 25.07
C ASN A 297 -8.23 -38.30 26.36
N ASN A 298 -8.90 -38.45 27.51
CA ASN A 298 -8.27 -38.63 28.82
C ASN A 298 -7.63 -40.03 28.97
N LEU A 299 -6.99 -40.50 27.89
CA LEU A 299 -6.05 -41.60 27.93
C LEU A 299 -4.74 -41.03 28.47
N PRO A 300 -4.17 -41.58 29.56
CA PRO A 300 -2.89 -41.10 30.07
C PRO A 300 -1.81 -41.38 29.02
N ILE A 301 -1.36 -40.33 28.33
CA ILE A 301 -0.25 -40.41 27.38
C ILE A 301 0.98 -40.79 28.19
N ARG A 302 1.38 -42.06 28.10
CA ARG A 302 2.55 -42.60 28.81
C ARG A 302 3.79 -41.82 28.38
N LEU A 303 4.24 -40.92 29.25
CA LEU A 303 5.41 -40.10 28.99
C LEU A 303 6.64 -40.99 28.87
N ASN A 304 7.50 -40.69 27.89
CA ASN A 304 8.80 -41.35 27.78
C ASN A 304 9.64 -41.04 29.04
N THR A 305 10.46 -41.98 29.49
CA THR A 305 11.31 -41.82 30.68
C THR A 305 12.18 -40.55 30.58
N THR A 306 12.76 -40.30 29.41
CA THR A 306 13.54 -39.09 29.12
C THR A 306 12.72 -37.79 29.09
N ALA A 307 11.40 -37.85 28.88
CA ALA A 307 10.52 -36.69 28.99
C ALA A 307 10.18 -36.40 30.46
N ILE A 308 9.86 -37.43 31.25
CA ILE A 308 9.62 -37.33 32.70
C ILE A 308 10.84 -36.69 33.37
N LEU A 309 12.05 -37.23 33.15
CA LEU A 309 13.26 -36.71 33.79
C LEU A 309 13.62 -35.27 33.36
N ARG A 310 13.31 -34.87 32.13
CA ARG A 310 13.55 -33.49 31.65
C ARG A 310 12.56 -32.48 32.22
N GLU A 311 11.29 -32.84 32.33
CA GLU A 311 10.25 -31.97 32.90
C GLU A 311 10.40 -31.88 34.43
N GLY A 312 10.69 -33.01 35.09
CA GLY A 312 11.03 -33.06 36.52
C GLY A 312 12.25 -32.19 36.85
N ALA A 313 13.37 -32.35 36.14
CA ALA A 313 14.56 -31.52 36.34
C ALA A 313 14.30 -30.01 36.13
N LEU A 314 13.41 -29.64 35.21
CA LEU A 314 13.00 -28.25 35.01
C LEU A 314 12.21 -27.72 36.23
N TYR A 315 11.28 -28.49 36.77
CA TYR A 315 10.52 -28.09 37.95
C TYR A 315 11.36 -28.10 39.23
N ASN A 316 12.25 -29.09 39.42
CA ASN A 316 13.17 -29.13 40.56
C ASN A 316 14.05 -27.87 40.57
N ARG A 317 14.54 -27.42 39.41
CA ARG A 317 15.26 -26.15 39.27
C ARG A 317 14.39 -24.92 39.61
N GLN A 318 13.11 -24.90 39.22
CA GLN A 318 12.20 -23.82 39.62
C GLN A 318 11.94 -23.80 41.13
N VAL A 319 11.88 -24.98 41.76
CA VAL A 319 11.80 -25.10 43.23
C VAL A 319 13.09 -24.62 43.89
N GLU A 320 14.27 -24.96 43.38
CA GLU A 320 15.55 -24.40 43.86
C GLU A 320 15.61 -22.87 43.72
N GLU A 321 15.12 -22.32 42.61
CA GLU A 321 15.12 -20.87 42.36
C GLU A 321 14.15 -20.12 43.32
N GLU A 322 12.97 -20.66 43.61
CA GLU A 322 12.07 -20.09 44.63
C GLU A 322 12.53 -20.38 46.08
N LEU A 323 13.19 -21.51 46.36
CA LEU A 323 13.79 -21.80 47.67
C LEU A 323 14.89 -20.79 48.01
N ARG A 324 15.81 -20.52 47.07
CA ARG A 324 16.84 -19.47 47.23
C ARG A 324 16.25 -18.08 47.43
N ARG A 325 15.11 -17.80 46.80
CA ARG A 325 14.35 -16.56 47.05
C ARG A 325 13.80 -16.54 48.48
N MET A 326 13.20 -17.64 48.97
CA MET A 326 12.73 -17.72 50.36
C MET A 326 13.87 -17.61 51.38
N GLU A 327 15.04 -18.18 51.10
CA GLU A 327 16.26 -18.04 51.90
C GLU A 327 16.68 -16.56 52.00
N GLN A 328 16.78 -15.85 50.86
CA GLN A 328 17.10 -14.42 50.82
C GLN A 328 16.09 -13.56 51.61
N LEU A 329 14.81 -13.92 51.61
CA LEU A 329 13.78 -13.22 52.41
C LEU A 329 13.96 -13.48 53.93
N VAL A 330 14.43 -14.66 54.33
CA VAL A 330 14.81 -14.98 55.73
C VAL A 330 16.09 -14.25 56.14
N GLU A 331 17.02 -14.05 55.22
CA GLU A 331 18.22 -13.19 55.41
C GLU A 331 17.88 -11.69 55.51
N GLY A 332 16.63 -11.29 55.25
CA GLY A 332 16.13 -9.92 55.39
C GLY A 332 15.99 -9.13 54.10
N ALA A 333 16.06 -9.76 52.93
CA ALA A 333 15.73 -9.10 51.67
C ALA A 333 14.25 -8.66 51.63
N GLY A 334 13.97 -7.48 51.07
CA GLY A 334 12.61 -6.95 50.97
C GLY A 334 11.82 -7.52 49.79
N GLU A 335 10.62 -8.05 50.04
CA GLU A 335 9.71 -8.52 48.99
C GLU A 335 9.28 -7.37 48.04
N PRO A 336 9.62 -7.39 46.73
CA PRO A 336 9.13 -6.42 45.76
C PRO A 336 7.62 -6.57 45.46
N SER A 337 6.95 -7.56 46.04
CA SER A 337 5.52 -7.88 45.82
C SER A 337 4.57 -6.69 46.03
N SER A 338 4.85 -5.80 47.00
CA SER A 338 4.07 -4.57 47.23
C SER A 338 4.26 -3.55 46.09
N PHE A 339 5.51 -3.26 45.74
CA PHE A 339 5.87 -2.39 44.62
C PHE A 339 5.32 -2.91 43.28
N LEU A 340 5.36 -4.23 43.05
CA LEU A 340 4.83 -4.88 41.84
C LEU A 340 3.28 -4.97 41.80
N LYS A 341 2.59 -4.76 42.92
CA LYS A 341 1.13 -4.52 42.94
C LYS A 341 0.84 -3.06 42.58
N TRP A 342 1.44 -2.12 43.30
CA TRP A 342 1.33 -0.68 42.99
C TRP A 342 1.68 -0.35 41.53
N GLN A 343 2.78 -0.89 40.99
CA GLN A 343 3.20 -0.68 39.61
C GLN A 343 2.28 -1.38 38.57
N ARG A 344 1.39 -2.29 38.98
CA ARG A 344 0.31 -2.79 38.12
C ARG A 344 -0.92 -1.90 38.23
N GLU A 345 -1.29 -1.52 39.45
CA GLU A 345 -2.40 -0.60 39.73
C GLU A 345 -2.23 0.75 39.01
N MET A 346 -1.04 1.38 39.08
CA MET A 346 -0.72 2.60 38.34
C MET A 346 -0.84 2.40 36.83
N ARG A 347 -0.25 1.33 36.25
CA ARG A 347 -0.35 1.05 34.81
C ARG A 347 -1.78 0.80 34.34
N ASP A 348 -2.61 0.14 35.14
CA ASP A 348 -4.00 -0.13 34.80
C ASP A 348 -4.85 1.16 34.95
N GLN A 349 -4.50 2.07 35.87
CA GLN A 349 -5.07 3.42 35.94
C GLN A 349 -4.66 4.31 34.76
N ASP A 350 -3.36 4.37 34.42
CA ASP A 350 -2.82 5.08 33.25
C ASP A 350 -3.55 4.63 31.97
N LEU A 351 -3.73 3.32 31.81
CA LEU A 351 -4.44 2.72 30.68
C LEU A 351 -5.93 3.13 30.65
N GLN A 352 -6.61 3.20 31.80
CA GLN A 352 -7.99 3.71 31.86
C GLN A 352 -8.06 5.19 31.45
N GLU A 353 -7.13 6.03 31.93
CA GLU A 353 -7.07 7.44 31.55
C GLU A 353 -6.80 7.62 30.05
N GLU A 354 -5.84 6.88 29.47
CA GLU A 354 -5.57 6.91 28.03
C GLU A 354 -6.81 6.54 27.21
N LEU A 355 -7.50 5.46 27.58
CA LEU A 355 -8.72 5.00 26.89
C LEU A 355 -9.84 6.05 26.99
N ALA A 356 -10.04 6.65 28.17
CA ALA A 356 -11.00 7.74 28.36
C ALA A 356 -10.62 8.97 27.53
N GLN A 357 -9.34 9.36 27.48
CA GLN A 357 -8.86 10.45 26.63
C GLN A 357 -9.03 10.15 25.13
N VAL A 358 -8.92 8.89 24.68
CA VAL A 358 -9.20 8.49 23.29
C VAL A 358 -10.70 8.60 22.96
N GLU A 359 -11.59 8.10 23.81
CA GLU A 359 -13.04 8.18 23.56
C GLU A 359 -13.56 9.63 23.67
N ARG A 360 -13.05 10.44 24.61
CA ARG A 360 -13.33 11.88 24.69
C ARG A 360 -12.97 12.59 23.38
N ARG A 361 -11.74 12.44 22.87
CA ARG A 361 -11.30 13.00 21.57
C ARG A 361 -12.15 12.53 20.39
N ARG A 362 -12.56 11.26 20.38
CA ARG A 362 -13.46 10.66 19.36
C ARG A 362 -14.85 11.31 19.38
N LEU A 363 -15.39 11.57 20.57
CA LEU A 363 -16.69 12.23 20.75
C LEU A 363 -16.62 13.73 20.43
N GLU A 364 -15.58 14.42 20.86
CA GLU A 364 -15.31 15.84 20.54
C GLU A 364 -15.21 16.06 19.03
N GLY A 365 -14.47 15.21 18.30
CA GLY A 365 -14.40 15.27 16.84
C GLY A 365 -15.76 15.05 16.15
N ARG A 366 -16.61 14.18 16.70
CA ARG A 366 -17.99 13.98 16.23
C ARG A 366 -18.90 15.16 16.55
N ILE A 367 -18.79 15.76 17.74
CA ILE A 367 -19.51 16.99 18.11
C ILE A 367 -19.11 18.14 17.18
N SER A 368 -17.82 18.34 16.97
CA SER A 368 -17.29 19.38 16.08
C SER A 368 -17.81 19.24 14.65
N TYR A 369 -17.96 18.02 14.14
CA TYR A 369 -18.55 17.78 12.82
C TYR A 369 -20.03 18.16 12.74
N GLU A 370 -20.84 17.82 13.75
CA GLU A 370 -22.26 18.22 13.81
C GLU A 370 -22.42 19.73 14.02
N GLU A 371 -21.60 20.34 14.89
CA GLU A 371 -21.57 21.80 15.11
C GLU A 371 -21.12 22.56 13.84
N ALA A 372 -20.14 22.06 13.08
CA ALA A 372 -19.76 22.62 11.79
C ALA A 372 -20.87 22.48 10.73
N ALA A 373 -21.65 21.39 10.75
CA ALA A 373 -22.80 21.23 9.88
C ALA A 373 -23.93 22.22 10.23
N LEU A 374 -24.17 22.48 11.52
CA LEU A 374 -25.11 23.50 12.01
C LEU A 374 -24.63 24.93 11.69
N ALA A 375 -23.34 25.20 11.78
CA ALA A 375 -22.76 26.48 11.39
C ALA A 375 -22.95 26.75 9.89
N ARG A 376 -22.78 25.74 9.04
CA ARG A 376 -23.04 25.84 7.59
C ARG A 376 -24.50 26.22 7.28
N THR A 377 -25.48 25.60 7.93
CA THR A 377 -26.90 25.93 7.69
C THR A 377 -27.22 27.37 8.11
N ARG A 378 -26.72 27.82 9.27
CA ARG A 378 -26.85 29.22 9.74
C ARG A 378 -26.25 30.23 8.76
N ILE A 379 -25.07 29.93 8.20
CA ILE A 379 -24.44 30.77 7.16
C ILE A 379 -25.31 30.81 5.90
N THR A 380 -25.85 29.68 5.43
CA THR A 380 -26.75 29.69 4.27
C THR A 380 -28.05 30.44 4.51
N GLU A 381 -28.67 30.38 5.68
CA GLU A 381 -29.85 31.19 6.00
C GLU A 381 -29.55 32.70 6.05
N CYS A 382 -28.38 33.11 6.58
CA CYS A 382 -27.96 34.51 6.56
C CYS A 382 -27.64 35.01 5.14
N ASN A 383 -27.03 34.17 4.30
CA ASN A 383 -26.76 34.47 2.90
C ASN A 383 -28.07 34.57 2.09
N GLN A 384 -29.08 33.74 2.39
CA GLN A 384 -30.41 33.87 1.79
C GLN A 384 -31.10 35.19 2.20
N LYS A 385 -31.10 35.53 3.50
CA LYS A 385 -31.69 36.79 4.01
C LYS A 385 -31.03 38.03 3.38
N THR A 386 -29.70 38.07 3.34
CA THR A 386 -28.97 39.20 2.72
C THR A 386 -29.14 39.25 1.19
N ALA A 387 -29.30 38.11 0.51
CA ALA A 387 -29.64 38.09 -0.91
C ALA A 387 -31.08 38.57 -1.18
N LEU A 388 -32.04 38.33 -0.28
CA LEU A 388 -33.40 38.87 -0.38
C LEU A 388 -33.40 40.40 -0.19
N LEU A 389 -32.73 40.92 0.83
CA LEU A 389 -32.59 42.37 1.04
C LEU A 389 -31.98 43.06 -0.19
N LYS A 390 -30.90 42.50 -0.76
CA LYS A 390 -30.29 43.03 -1.99
C LYS A 390 -31.20 42.96 -3.22
N LYS A 391 -32.09 41.95 -3.32
CA LYS A 391 -33.13 41.90 -4.36
C LYS A 391 -34.18 43.00 -4.17
N GLU A 392 -34.58 43.30 -2.94
CA GLU A 392 -35.48 44.42 -2.67
C GLU A 392 -34.83 45.78 -2.95
N GLU A 393 -33.58 45.99 -2.54
CA GLU A 393 -32.82 47.22 -2.81
C GLU A 393 -32.66 47.45 -4.31
N THR A 394 -32.28 46.42 -5.07
CA THR A 394 -32.16 46.51 -6.53
C THR A 394 -33.53 46.68 -7.20
N ALA A 395 -34.61 46.07 -6.71
CA ALA A 395 -35.96 46.34 -7.21
C ALA A 395 -36.39 47.80 -6.97
N LYS A 396 -36.18 48.33 -5.76
CA LYS A 396 -36.42 49.75 -5.40
C LYS A 396 -35.58 50.70 -6.26
N LEU A 397 -34.34 50.33 -6.60
CA LEU A 397 -33.48 51.09 -7.51
C LEU A 397 -33.96 51.02 -8.97
N MET A 398 -34.38 49.85 -9.46
CA MET A 398 -34.94 49.68 -10.80
C MET A 398 -36.26 50.44 -10.97
N GLN A 399 -37.13 50.47 -9.96
CA GLN A 399 -38.35 51.30 -9.96
C GLN A 399 -38.00 52.79 -10.08
N ARG A 400 -37.02 53.29 -9.31
CA ARG A 400 -36.53 54.67 -9.42
C ARG A 400 -35.95 54.98 -10.81
N TYR A 401 -35.22 54.04 -11.40
CA TYR A 401 -34.66 54.20 -12.76
C TYR A 401 -35.74 54.15 -13.85
N ALA A 402 -36.74 53.27 -13.73
CA ALA A 402 -37.89 53.22 -14.64
C ALA A 402 -38.72 54.51 -14.59
N ASN A 403 -38.98 55.03 -13.39
CA ASN A 403 -39.68 56.32 -13.22
C ASN A 403 -38.89 57.47 -13.87
N LYS A 404 -37.56 57.53 -13.67
CA LYS A 404 -36.70 58.50 -14.35
C LYS A 404 -36.72 58.34 -15.87
N ARG A 405 -36.63 57.11 -16.39
CA ARG A 405 -36.73 56.86 -17.84
C ARG A 405 -38.07 57.28 -18.42
N LEU A 406 -39.16 57.16 -17.67
CA LEU A 406 -40.49 57.63 -18.06
C LEU A 406 -40.58 59.17 -18.06
N GLN A 407 -39.84 59.85 -17.18
CA GLN A 407 -39.68 61.32 -17.19
C GLN A 407 -38.82 61.77 -18.38
N GLU A 408 -37.62 61.19 -18.54
CA GLU A 408 -36.73 61.43 -19.68
C GLU A 408 -37.42 61.14 -21.03
N GLU A 409 -38.27 60.11 -21.11
CA GLU A 409 -39.06 59.83 -22.32
C GLU A 409 -40.11 60.90 -22.62
N LYS A 410 -40.70 61.56 -21.61
CA LYS A 410 -41.63 62.68 -21.84
C LYS A 410 -40.86 63.88 -22.36
N GLU A 411 -39.82 64.29 -21.65
CA GLU A 411 -38.92 65.38 -22.04
C GLU A 411 -38.35 65.18 -23.46
N MET A 412 -37.96 63.94 -23.80
CA MET A 412 -37.49 63.58 -25.14
C MET A 412 -38.60 63.53 -26.18
N ARG A 413 -39.86 63.18 -25.85
CA ARG A 413 -40.99 63.28 -26.79
C ARG A 413 -41.30 64.72 -27.13
N ASP A 414 -41.27 65.61 -26.13
CA ASP A 414 -41.52 67.04 -26.29
C ASP A 414 -40.40 67.69 -27.13
N LEU A 415 -39.13 67.35 -26.87
CA LEU A 415 -37.99 67.73 -27.72
C LEU A 415 -38.08 67.14 -29.14
N VAL A 416 -38.55 65.90 -29.29
CA VAL A 416 -38.72 65.27 -30.61
C VAL A 416 -39.86 65.91 -31.40
N GLN A 417 -40.92 66.45 -30.78
CA GLN A 417 -41.90 67.28 -31.48
C GLN A 417 -41.24 68.54 -32.05
N GLN A 418 -40.52 69.30 -31.22
CA GLN A 418 -39.81 70.52 -31.64
C GLN A 418 -38.80 70.24 -32.78
N VAL A 419 -38.04 69.14 -32.69
CA VAL A 419 -37.08 68.73 -33.73
C VAL A 419 -37.77 68.16 -34.97
N ALA A 420 -38.93 67.49 -34.83
CA ALA A 420 -39.72 67.04 -35.98
C ALA A 420 -40.25 68.22 -36.80
N ASP A 421 -40.67 69.30 -36.14
CA ASP A 421 -41.06 70.55 -36.80
C ASP A 421 -39.87 71.23 -37.51
N GLY A 422 -38.69 71.27 -36.87
CA GLY A 422 -37.44 71.65 -37.54
C GLY A 422 -37.06 70.74 -38.73
N HIS A 423 -37.36 69.44 -38.66
CA HIS A 423 -37.09 68.48 -39.74
C HIS A 423 -38.10 68.54 -40.90
N LYS A 424 -39.34 69.01 -40.70
CA LYS A 424 -40.24 69.38 -41.81
C LYS A 424 -39.55 70.42 -42.70
N ASN A 425 -38.98 71.46 -42.08
CA ASN A 425 -38.24 72.53 -42.76
C ASN A 425 -36.96 72.00 -43.43
N SER A 426 -36.18 71.16 -42.74
CA SER A 426 -34.92 70.61 -43.29
C SER A 426 -35.10 69.60 -44.44
N LYS A 427 -36.19 68.80 -44.45
CA LYS A 427 -36.47 67.86 -45.54
C LYS A 427 -36.75 68.56 -46.87
N ALA A 428 -37.30 69.79 -46.84
CA ALA A 428 -37.47 70.63 -48.04
C ALA A 428 -36.13 71.02 -48.68
N ALA A 429 -35.04 71.10 -47.91
CA ALA A 429 -33.70 71.35 -48.42
C ALA A 429 -33.01 70.07 -48.95
N LYS A 430 -33.02 68.97 -48.19
CA LYS A 430 -32.25 67.75 -48.53
C LYS A 430 -32.68 67.05 -49.82
N ARG A 431 -33.93 67.23 -50.29
CA ARG A 431 -34.39 66.73 -51.60
C ARG A 431 -33.49 67.25 -52.74
N LYS A 432 -33.03 68.51 -52.64
CA LYS A 432 -32.19 69.21 -53.63
C LYS A 432 -30.74 68.71 -53.75
N LEU A 433 -30.35 67.65 -53.02
CA LEU A 433 -28.93 67.23 -52.88
C LEU A 433 -28.71 65.73 -53.15
N HIS A 434 -29.70 64.86 -52.97
CA HIS A 434 -29.51 63.42 -53.18
C HIS A 434 -29.25 63.05 -54.66
N GLU A 435 -29.80 63.85 -55.57
CA GLU A 435 -29.70 63.69 -57.04
C GLU A 435 -28.25 63.70 -57.56
N PHE A 436 -27.33 64.33 -56.83
CA PHE A 436 -25.91 64.42 -57.21
C PHE A 436 -25.08 63.15 -56.94
N LYS A 437 -25.37 62.37 -55.88
CA LYS A 437 -24.40 61.39 -55.34
C LYS A 437 -24.48 59.95 -55.89
N LYS A 438 -25.50 59.58 -56.67
CA LYS A 438 -25.67 58.20 -57.18
C LYS A 438 -24.64 57.74 -58.23
N ARG A 439 -23.70 58.61 -58.64
CA ARG A 439 -22.84 58.43 -59.82
C ARG A 439 -21.47 57.73 -59.59
N ILE A 440 -21.13 57.31 -58.35
CA ILE A 440 -19.72 57.00 -57.98
C ILE A 440 -19.43 55.56 -57.52
N VAL A 441 -20.36 54.83 -56.90
CA VAL A 441 -20.00 53.72 -55.97
C VAL A 441 -19.68 52.35 -56.64
N LYS A 442 -19.75 52.20 -57.97
CA LYS A 442 -19.84 50.87 -58.62
C LYS A 442 -18.51 50.11 -58.84
N GLU A 443 -17.36 50.62 -58.45
CA GLU A 443 -16.08 50.28 -59.13
C GLU A 443 -15.04 49.44 -58.33
N VAL A 444 -15.36 48.90 -57.14
CA VAL A 444 -14.31 48.57 -56.13
C VAL A 444 -14.27 47.12 -55.58
N SER A 445 -15.28 46.26 -55.79
CA SER A 445 -15.56 45.16 -54.85
C SER A 445 -14.89 43.78 -55.05
N GLU A 446 -14.02 43.54 -56.04
CA GLU A 446 -13.89 42.19 -56.64
C GLU A 446 -12.64 41.33 -56.27
N GLN A 447 -11.74 41.76 -55.38
CA GLN A 447 -10.32 41.30 -55.42
C GLN A 447 -9.71 40.62 -54.15
N SER A 448 -10.31 39.58 -53.51
CA SER A 448 -9.82 39.18 -52.15
C SER A 448 -9.87 37.72 -51.59
N GLN A 449 -10.15 36.64 -52.34
CA GLN A 449 -10.68 35.40 -51.69
C GLN A 449 -9.79 34.13 -51.48
N GLU A 450 -8.58 33.98 -52.02
CA GLU A 450 -8.14 32.62 -52.46
C GLU A 450 -7.11 31.79 -51.62
N LEU A 451 -6.51 32.28 -50.52
CA LEU A 451 -5.20 31.76 -50.03
C LEU A 451 -5.14 30.67 -48.90
N LEU A 452 -6.24 30.08 -48.40
CA LEU A 452 -6.25 29.49 -47.03
C LEU A 452 -6.03 27.96 -46.84
N ARG A 453 -5.75 27.13 -47.86
CA ARG A 453 -6.31 25.74 -47.88
C ARG A 453 -5.44 24.50 -47.53
N GLN A 454 -4.14 24.58 -47.23
CA GLN A 454 -3.19 23.47 -47.53
C GLN A 454 -2.49 22.66 -46.38
N ALA A 455 -2.87 22.76 -45.10
CA ALA A 455 -1.90 22.46 -44.00
C ALA A 455 -2.30 21.48 -42.85
N LEU A 456 -2.81 20.25 -43.09
CA LEU A 456 -3.41 19.44 -41.99
C LEU A 456 -3.19 17.90 -41.86
N GLU A 457 -2.52 17.16 -42.76
CA GLU A 457 -2.75 15.70 -42.87
C GLU A 457 -1.76 14.70 -42.20
N GLU A 458 -0.57 15.09 -41.72
CA GLU A 458 0.58 14.15 -41.59
C GLU A 458 0.68 13.27 -40.31
N ALA A 459 -0.21 13.36 -39.31
CA ALA A 459 0.19 13.12 -37.91
C ALA A 459 -0.02 11.72 -37.26
N GLN A 460 -0.54 10.67 -37.93
CA GLN A 460 -1.32 9.63 -37.23
C GLN A 460 -0.75 8.18 -37.12
N ALA A 461 0.46 7.86 -37.59
CA ALA A 461 0.79 6.48 -38.01
C ALA A 461 1.43 5.47 -37.00
N GLU A 462 2.01 5.88 -35.85
CA GLU A 462 3.09 5.07 -35.22
C GLU A 462 2.71 3.98 -34.18
N LEU A 463 1.48 3.91 -33.66
CA LEU A 463 1.23 3.38 -32.31
C LEU A 463 1.20 1.83 -32.11
N SER A 464 1.21 1.01 -33.16
CA SER A 464 0.55 -0.33 -33.11
C SER A 464 1.39 -1.58 -32.76
N ARG A 465 2.71 -1.50 -32.52
CA ARG A 465 3.63 -2.66 -32.68
C ARG A 465 4.23 -3.35 -31.43
N LYS A 466 3.59 -3.37 -30.24
CA LYS A 466 4.32 -3.68 -28.96
C LYS A 466 3.77 -4.75 -27.99
N PHE A 467 2.79 -5.60 -28.32
CA PHE A 467 2.04 -6.36 -27.28
C PHE A 467 2.16 -7.90 -27.19
N GLU A 468 2.80 -8.64 -28.11
CA GLU A 468 2.53 -10.09 -28.25
C GLU A 468 3.47 -11.08 -27.51
N ILE A 469 4.64 -10.64 -27.01
CA ILE A 469 5.77 -11.52 -26.64
C ILE A 469 5.58 -12.35 -25.34
N ILE A 470 4.63 -12.02 -24.48
CA ILE A 470 4.64 -12.42 -23.04
C ILE A 470 4.00 -13.81 -22.76
N SER A 471 3.66 -14.58 -23.80
CA SER A 471 2.63 -15.65 -23.71
C SER A 471 3.09 -17.10 -23.47
N GLN A 472 4.38 -17.46 -23.59
CA GLN A 472 4.75 -18.86 -23.88
C GLN A 472 5.44 -19.69 -22.77
N ILE A 473 6.15 -19.10 -21.81
CA ILE A 473 7.11 -19.88 -20.97
C ILE A 473 6.51 -20.22 -19.58
N ARG A 474 5.56 -21.16 -19.52
CA ARG A 474 5.03 -21.73 -18.26
C ARG A 474 4.75 -23.24 -18.32
N ALA A 475 5.32 -23.94 -17.34
CA ALA A 475 4.87 -25.22 -16.76
C ALA A 475 4.80 -26.47 -17.67
N ILE A 476 5.96 -27.12 -17.87
CA ILE A 476 6.11 -28.46 -18.47
C ILE A 476 7.10 -29.29 -17.62
N GLU A 477 6.71 -30.53 -17.22
CA GLU A 477 7.54 -31.69 -16.71
C GLU A 477 8.32 -31.58 -15.35
N SER A 478 8.76 -32.65 -14.62
CA SER A 478 8.40 -34.10 -14.43
C SER A 478 9.21 -34.78 -13.24
N VAL A 479 8.99 -36.07 -12.79
CA VAL A 479 9.63 -36.73 -11.57
C VAL A 479 9.72 -38.31 -11.55
N PRO A 480 10.79 -38.99 -11.01
CA PRO A 480 10.92 -40.48 -10.82
C PRO A 480 11.47 -41.05 -9.43
N LEU A 481 11.60 -42.41 -9.23
CA LEU A 481 12.07 -43.18 -8.01
C LEU A 481 12.65 -44.64 -8.31
N ILE A 482 13.33 -45.43 -7.39
CA ILE A 482 13.69 -46.93 -7.49
C ILE A 482 14.25 -47.68 -6.18
N LYS A 483 14.70 -49.00 -6.15
CA LYS A 483 14.78 -50.02 -4.98
C LYS A 483 15.89 -51.20 -4.95
N HIS A 484 16.05 -52.02 -3.84
CA HIS A 484 16.31 -53.54 -3.65
C HIS A 484 17.25 -54.25 -2.53
N LYS A 485 17.55 -55.61 -2.51
CA LYS A 485 17.82 -56.57 -1.32
C LYS A 485 18.86 -57.80 -1.46
N PHE A 486 19.23 -58.58 -0.36
CA PHE A 486 19.45 -60.09 -0.10
C PHE A 486 20.48 -60.46 1.08
N VAL A 487 20.86 -61.66 1.68
CA VAL A 487 20.67 -63.19 1.62
C VAL A 487 20.88 -63.96 3.03
N ASP A 488 21.28 -65.28 3.19
CA ASP A 488 21.34 -66.16 4.45
C ASP A 488 22.42 -67.35 4.50
N GLU A 489 22.67 -68.06 5.64
CA GLU A 489 23.81 -69.02 5.93
C GLU A 489 23.52 -70.31 6.81
N THR A 490 23.91 -71.54 6.40
CA THR A 490 24.10 -72.72 7.32
C THR A 490 25.22 -73.73 6.96
N GLU A 491 26.14 -73.40 6.06
CA GLU A 491 27.23 -74.31 5.63
C GLU A 491 28.55 -73.99 6.37
N THR A 492 29.15 -74.96 7.07
CA THR A 492 30.55 -74.80 7.53
C THR A 492 31.49 -74.99 6.34
N ALA A 493 32.36 -74.00 6.11
CA ALA A 493 32.85 -73.67 4.77
C ALA A 493 33.87 -74.64 4.14
N GLY A 494 34.43 -75.60 4.90
CA GLY A 494 35.33 -76.64 4.39
C GLY A 494 36.64 -76.08 3.82
N HIS A 495 37.57 -75.70 4.71
CA HIS A 495 38.81 -75.00 4.34
C HIS A 495 40.08 -75.69 4.86
N ASP A 496 39.96 -76.90 5.42
CA ASP A 496 41.03 -77.73 5.98
C ASP A 496 41.91 -77.06 7.05
N LEU A 497 41.36 -76.09 7.81
CA LEU A 497 42.04 -75.54 8.99
C LEU A 497 41.94 -76.47 10.20
N LEU A 498 43.03 -76.57 10.97
CA LEU A 498 43.13 -77.31 12.26
C LEU A 498 42.16 -76.82 13.37
N GLY A 499 41.36 -75.80 13.09
CA GLY A 499 40.31 -75.27 13.98
C GLY A 499 38.88 -75.58 13.52
N GLU A 500 38.68 -76.34 12.44
CA GLU A 500 37.35 -76.70 11.92
C GLU A 500 36.67 -77.74 12.81
N MET A 501 36.01 -77.25 13.86
CA MET A 501 34.96 -77.98 14.55
C MET A 501 33.67 -77.89 13.73
N SER A 502 32.97 -79.00 13.56
CA SER A 502 31.66 -78.97 12.91
C SER A 502 30.68 -78.08 13.67
N LEU A 503 29.65 -77.59 12.96
CA LEU A 503 28.52 -76.85 13.54
C LEU A 503 27.77 -77.67 14.63
N ALA A 504 28.07 -78.97 14.78
CA ALA A 504 27.58 -79.84 15.85
C ALA A 504 28.52 -79.89 17.07
N GLU A 505 29.83 -80.14 16.91
CA GLU A 505 30.78 -80.25 18.04
C GLU A 505 30.98 -78.92 18.77
N LEU A 506 30.86 -77.81 18.04
CA LEU A 506 30.77 -76.47 18.59
C LEU A 506 29.63 -76.34 19.63
N ARG A 507 28.55 -77.12 19.52
CA ARG A 507 27.38 -77.07 20.43
C ARG A 507 27.65 -77.68 21.81
N GLU A 508 28.58 -78.64 21.92
CA GLU A 508 28.94 -79.27 23.21
C GLU A 508 29.95 -78.45 23.99
N ARG A 509 30.98 -77.90 23.34
CA ARG A 509 31.87 -76.93 24.03
C ARG A 509 31.10 -75.67 24.47
N LEU A 510 30.09 -75.28 23.68
CA LEU A 510 29.13 -74.25 24.10
C LEU A 510 28.18 -74.69 25.23
N SER A 511 27.94 -75.98 25.53
CA SER A 511 27.00 -76.34 26.62
C SER A 511 27.59 -76.04 28.00
N LEU A 512 28.84 -76.42 28.26
CA LEU A 512 29.53 -76.12 29.51
C LEU A 512 29.80 -74.61 29.67
N LEU A 513 30.09 -73.90 28.57
CA LEU A 513 30.21 -72.44 28.59
C LEU A 513 28.84 -71.78 28.88
N ARG A 514 27.75 -72.23 28.26
CA ARG A 514 26.38 -71.77 28.56
C ARG A 514 26.02 -71.95 30.03
N ASP A 515 26.50 -72.98 30.72
CA ASP A 515 26.20 -73.19 32.15
C ASP A 515 26.98 -72.24 33.08
N ALA A 516 28.19 -71.84 32.71
CA ALA A 516 28.91 -70.76 33.38
C ALA A 516 28.26 -69.40 33.08
N GLU A 517 27.99 -69.12 31.81
CA GLU A 517 27.27 -67.94 31.35
C GLU A 517 25.88 -67.82 32.00
N GLN A 518 25.16 -68.92 32.23
CA GLN A 518 23.84 -68.91 32.90
C GLN A 518 23.91 -68.34 34.31
N ARG A 519 24.96 -68.62 35.09
CA ARG A 519 25.14 -68.07 36.44
C ARG A 519 25.46 -66.59 36.39
N GLU A 520 26.41 -66.18 35.55
CA GLU A 520 26.67 -64.76 35.33
C GLU A 520 25.44 -64.02 34.79
N GLN A 521 24.63 -64.66 33.94
CA GLN A 521 23.35 -64.12 33.49
C GLN A 521 22.33 -64.00 34.63
N GLN A 522 22.33 -64.88 35.64
CA GLN A 522 21.46 -64.77 36.81
C GLN A 522 21.86 -63.54 37.66
N ASP A 523 23.13 -63.42 38.06
CA ASP A 523 23.67 -62.25 38.76
C ASP A 523 23.38 -60.94 38.00
N ARG A 524 23.61 -60.94 36.68
CA ARG A 524 23.31 -59.79 35.80
C ARG A 524 21.80 -59.50 35.76
N ARG A 525 20.94 -60.53 35.70
CA ARG A 525 19.47 -60.36 35.72
C ARG A 525 18.98 -59.76 37.05
N GLU A 526 19.52 -60.19 38.18
CA GLU A 526 19.16 -59.66 39.51
C GLU A 526 19.58 -58.19 39.66
N ARG A 527 20.82 -57.85 39.29
CA ARG A 527 21.28 -56.45 39.27
C ARG A 527 20.41 -55.59 38.34
N ILE A 528 20.11 -56.08 37.14
CA ILE A 528 19.21 -55.42 36.17
C ILE A 528 17.78 -55.28 36.72
N LEU A 529 17.31 -56.18 37.59
CA LEU A 529 16.00 -56.12 38.21
C LEU A 529 15.94 -55.04 39.31
N GLY A 530 16.95 -54.99 40.19
CA GLY A 530 17.09 -53.90 41.17
C GLY A 530 17.21 -52.53 40.51
N ASP A 531 18.06 -52.42 39.48
CA ASP A 531 18.20 -51.22 38.64
C ASP A 531 16.86 -50.78 38.02
N LYS A 532 16.03 -51.72 37.55
CA LYS A 532 14.70 -51.42 37.01
C LYS A 532 13.77 -50.89 38.10
N GLN A 533 13.70 -51.55 39.25
CA GLN A 533 12.84 -51.13 40.37
C GLN A 533 13.18 -49.73 40.87
N GLY A 534 14.48 -49.43 41.07
CA GLY A 534 14.91 -48.08 41.48
C GLY A 534 14.62 -47.01 40.42
N ARG A 535 14.78 -47.34 39.12
CA ARG A 535 14.40 -46.43 38.01
C ARG A 535 12.89 -46.23 37.93
N GLU A 536 12.08 -47.25 38.20
CA GLU A 536 10.61 -47.18 38.21
C GLU A 536 10.10 -46.33 39.38
N GLN A 537 10.66 -46.48 40.59
CA GLN A 537 10.35 -45.65 41.75
C GLN A 537 10.66 -44.17 41.49
N LEU A 538 11.88 -43.86 41.03
CA LEU A 538 12.31 -42.49 40.69
C LEU A 538 11.41 -41.87 39.61
N LEU A 539 10.96 -42.64 38.62
CA LEU A 539 10.04 -42.16 37.59
C LEU A 539 8.62 -41.89 38.13
N LEU A 540 8.16 -42.59 39.16
CA LEU A 540 6.89 -42.30 39.83
C LEU A 540 6.99 -41.00 40.64
N GLU A 541 8.05 -40.83 41.45
CA GLU A 541 8.29 -39.59 42.20
C GLU A 541 8.35 -38.36 41.30
N GLN A 542 9.04 -38.46 40.15
CA GLN A 542 9.09 -37.36 39.18
C GLN A 542 7.75 -37.16 38.44
N LEU A 543 6.90 -38.18 38.30
CA LEU A 543 5.54 -38.01 37.77
C LEU A 543 4.63 -37.28 38.76
N ASP A 544 4.75 -37.58 40.06
CA ASP A 544 3.96 -36.95 41.12
C ASP A 544 4.33 -35.46 41.28
N THR A 545 5.62 -35.10 41.28
CA THR A 545 6.04 -33.69 41.26
C THR A 545 5.55 -32.97 40.02
N ILE A 546 5.69 -33.56 38.82
CA ILE A 546 5.13 -33.04 37.58
C ILE A 546 3.61 -32.80 37.69
N SER A 547 2.87 -33.69 38.35
CA SER A 547 1.42 -33.55 38.52
C SER A 547 1.06 -32.32 39.37
N LEU A 548 1.79 -32.07 40.46
CA LEU A 548 1.60 -30.93 41.36
C LEU A 548 1.93 -29.61 40.64
N HIS A 549 3.06 -29.55 39.92
CA HIS A 549 3.43 -28.37 39.15
C HIS A 549 2.44 -28.06 38.03
N ARG A 550 1.93 -29.07 37.31
CA ARG A 550 0.88 -28.88 36.29
C ARG A 550 -0.45 -28.41 36.90
N ALA A 551 -0.83 -28.90 38.08
CA ALA A 551 -2.02 -28.42 38.80
C ALA A 551 -1.87 -26.94 39.21
N ALA A 552 -0.72 -26.56 39.77
CA ALA A 552 -0.40 -25.17 40.13
C ALA A 552 -0.38 -24.24 38.90
N GLN A 553 0.22 -24.68 37.79
CA GLN A 553 0.17 -23.96 36.50
C GLN A 553 -1.26 -23.78 35.99
N GLY A 554 -2.12 -24.81 36.13
CA GLY A 554 -3.54 -24.72 35.79
C GLY A 554 -4.27 -23.63 36.58
N GLN A 555 -4.08 -23.59 37.90
CA GLN A 555 -4.63 -22.53 38.76
C GLN A 555 -4.09 -21.14 38.40
N ALA A 556 -2.79 -21.02 38.12
CA ALA A 556 -2.18 -19.77 37.67
C ALA A 556 -2.69 -19.33 36.28
N ALA A 557 -2.98 -20.26 35.39
CA ALA A 557 -3.58 -19.98 34.08
C ALA A 557 -5.03 -19.49 34.21
N ILE A 558 -5.82 -20.03 35.15
CA ILE A 558 -7.17 -19.55 35.47
C ILE A 558 -7.10 -18.10 35.97
N ARG A 559 -6.25 -17.80 36.96
CA ARG A 559 -6.04 -16.42 37.46
C ARG A 559 -5.65 -15.45 36.34
N ARG A 560 -4.75 -15.86 35.43
CA ARG A 560 -4.38 -15.06 34.23
C ARG A 560 -5.51 -14.87 33.22
N GLN A 561 -6.56 -15.70 33.24
CA GLN A 561 -7.78 -15.47 32.45
C GLN A 561 -8.73 -14.51 33.17
N GLU A 562 -8.83 -14.58 34.50
CA GLU A 562 -9.60 -13.66 35.34
C GLU A 562 -9.03 -12.23 35.26
N GLU A 563 -7.71 -12.07 35.40
CA GLU A 563 -7.00 -10.79 35.18
C GLU A 563 -7.27 -10.21 33.78
N LYS A 564 -7.40 -11.06 32.75
CA LYS A 564 -7.75 -10.64 31.38
C LYS A 564 -9.21 -10.22 31.22
N ARG A 565 -10.15 -10.83 31.96
CA ARG A 565 -11.56 -10.42 31.98
C ARG A 565 -11.72 -9.09 32.72
N ALA A 566 -11.10 -8.94 33.89
CA ALA A 566 -11.03 -7.67 34.61
C ALA A 566 -10.45 -6.55 33.72
N ARG A 567 -9.41 -6.81 32.92
CA ARG A 567 -8.87 -5.84 31.94
C ARG A 567 -9.73 -5.60 30.69
N GLN A 568 -10.77 -6.41 30.46
CA GLN A 568 -11.83 -6.10 29.50
C GLN A 568 -12.94 -5.28 30.17
N GLU A 569 -13.29 -5.56 31.41
CA GLU A 569 -14.25 -4.80 32.22
C GLU A 569 -13.76 -3.36 32.50
N LEU A 570 -12.49 -3.18 32.86
CA LEU A 570 -11.83 -1.86 32.98
C LEU A 570 -11.90 -1.04 31.68
N ARG A 571 -11.98 -1.70 30.53
CA ARG A 571 -12.13 -1.07 29.20
C ARG A 571 -13.59 -0.74 28.87
N TRP A 572 -14.56 -1.42 29.48
CA TRP A 572 -15.98 -1.07 29.41
C TRP A 572 -16.34 0.11 30.33
N GLY A 573 -15.76 0.20 31.52
CA GLY A 573 -15.97 1.33 32.46
C GLY A 573 -15.63 2.71 31.88
N VAL A 574 -14.82 2.75 30.82
CA VAL A 574 -14.54 3.95 30.02
C VAL A 574 -15.81 4.56 29.39
N HIS A 575 -16.90 3.80 29.25
CA HIS A 575 -18.20 4.32 28.82
C HIS A 575 -19.08 4.83 29.96
N GLU A 576 -18.76 4.50 31.22
CA GLU A 576 -19.46 4.97 32.42
C GLU A 576 -18.85 6.28 32.95
N ASP A 577 -17.59 6.55 32.59
CA ASP A 577 -16.84 7.79 32.83
C ASP A 577 -17.69 9.05 32.57
N GLU A 578 -17.99 9.83 33.63
CA GLU A 578 -18.96 10.95 33.58
C GLU A 578 -18.71 11.94 32.44
N ARG A 579 -17.42 12.19 32.14
CA ARG A 579 -16.98 13.12 31.10
C ARG A 579 -17.27 12.58 29.70
N VAL A 580 -17.11 11.27 29.49
CA VAL A 580 -17.51 10.56 28.26
C VAL A 580 -19.04 10.59 28.12
N VAL A 581 -19.79 10.28 29.19
CA VAL A 581 -21.26 10.32 29.19
C VAL A 581 -21.80 11.71 28.87
N ALA A 582 -21.21 12.78 29.43
CA ALA A 582 -21.58 14.16 29.12
C ALA A 582 -21.36 14.53 27.64
N LEU A 583 -20.25 14.08 27.04
CA LEU A 583 -19.98 14.26 25.62
C LEU A 583 -20.94 13.46 24.73
N GLN A 584 -21.34 12.24 25.13
CA GLN A 584 -22.35 11.46 24.42
C GLN A 584 -23.71 12.20 24.37
N ARG A 585 -24.17 12.73 25.51
CA ARG A 585 -25.41 13.54 25.59
C ARG A 585 -25.34 14.78 24.69
N ARG A 586 -24.26 15.57 24.75
CA ARG A 586 -24.06 16.75 23.88
C ARG A 586 -24.04 16.37 22.39
N LEU A 587 -23.46 15.23 22.04
CA LEU A 587 -23.42 14.71 20.68
C LEU A 587 -24.83 14.33 20.17
N GLU A 588 -25.69 13.80 21.04
CA GLU A 588 -27.08 13.48 20.72
C GLU A 588 -27.94 14.74 20.57
N GLU A 589 -27.77 15.73 21.46
CA GLU A 589 -28.39 17.05 21.33
C GLU A 589 -28.07 17.70 19.98
N LYS A 590 -26.79 17.72 19.57
CA LYS A 590 -26.38 18.30 18.28
C LYS A 590 -26.91 17.54 17.07
N LYS A 591 -27.02 16.20 17.15
CA LYS A 591 -27.73 15.41 16.13
C LYS A 591 -29.21 15.77 16.08
N GLN A 592 -29.88 15.93 17.22
CA GLN A 592 -31.30 16.32 17.27
C GLN A 592 -31.52 17.73 16.71
N GLU A 593 -30.67 18.72 17.05
CA GLU A 593 -30.69 20.05 16.45
C GLU A 593 -30.62 19.98 14.92
N ARG A 594 -29.69 19.19 14.38
CA ARG A 594 -29.52 19.04 12.92
C ARG A 594 -30.67 18.29 12.26
N GLN A 595 -31.27 17.31 12.93
CA GLN A 595 -32.47 16.63 12.44
C GLN A 595 -33.67 17.59 12.39
N LYS A 596 -33.90 18.38 13.44
CA LYS A 596 -34.94 19.42 13.51
C LYS A 596 -34.77 20.46 12.40
N LEU A 597 -33.55 20.95 12.15
CA LEU A 597 -33.27 21.86 11.04
C LEU A 597 -33.59 21.21 9.67
N LYS A 598 -33.10 19.99 9.40
CA LYS A 598 -33.39 19.27 8.14
C LYS A 598 -34.88 18.99 7.93
N GLN A 599 -35.63 18.73 9.00
CA GLN A 599 -37.09 18.62 8.94
C GLN A 599 -37.72 19.97 8.56
N SER A 600 -37.28 21.08 9.18
CA SER A 600 -37.76 22.43 8.86
C SER A 600 -37.46 22.82 7.40
N GLU A 601 -36.27 22.49 6.89
CA GLU A 601 -35.87 22.71 5.49
C GLU A 601 -36.76 21.94 4.52
N LYS A 602 -37.04 20.66 4.81
CA LYS A 602 -37.98 19.84 4.02
C LYS A 602 -39.40 20.40 4.04
N THR A 603 -39.91 20.84 5.18
CA THR A 603 -41.25 21.46 5.24
C THR A 603 -41.30 22.79 4.46
N LYS A 604 -40.27 23.65 4.58
CA LYS A 604 -40.13 24.89 3.81
C LYS A 604 -40.12 24.59 2.30
N ALA A 605 -39.31 23.64 1.85
CA ALA A 605 -39.23 23.21 0.45
C ALA A 605 -40.59 22.72 -0.07
N ASN A 606 -41.23 21.78 0.63
CA ASN A 606 -42.54 21.24 0.25
C ASN A 606 -43.63 22.34 0.16
N THR A 607 -43.59 23.36 1.02
CA THR A 607 -44.52 24.51 0.92
C THR A 607 -44.21 25.41 -0.28
N ILE A 608 -42.94 25.64 -0.59
CA ILE A 608 -42.52 26.42 -1.77
C ILE A 608 -42.95 25.70 -3.04
N GLU A 609 -42.68 24.40 -3.18
CA GLU A 609 -43.07 23.59 -4.33
C GLU A 609 -44.59 23.59 -4.57
N LYS A 610 -45.39 23.43 -3.50
CA LYS A 610 -46.86 23.55 -3.59
C LYS A 610 -47.28 24.92 -4.12
N SER A 611 -46.82 26.00 -3.47
CA SER A 611 -47.16 27.38 -3.88
C SER A 611 -46.71 27.72 -5.30
N ALA A 612 -45.56 27.20 -5.75
CA ALA A 612 -45.08 27.35 -7.12
C ALA A 612 -45.96 26.56 -8.12
N SER A 613 -46.40 25.35 -7.77
CA SER A 613 -47.33 24.57 -8.59
C SER A 613 -48.71 25.22 -8.72
N GLU A 614 -49.19 25.86 -7.65
CA GLU A 614 -50.46 26.60 -7.61
C GLU A 614 -50.37 27.90 -8.42
N ALA A 615 -49.26 28.65 -8.28
CA ALA A 615 -48.97 29.82 -9.09
C ALA A 615 -48.85 29.48 -10.59
N LEU A 616 -48.21 28.36 -10.94
CA LEU A 616 -48.08 27.89 -12.32
C LEU A 616 -49.45 27.47 -12.91
N LYS A 617 -50.30 26.78 -12.14
CA LYS A 617 -51.68 26.47 -12.53
C LYS A 617 -52.50 27.74 -12.74
N SER A 618 -52.40 28.71 -11.83
CA SER A 618 -53.08 30.01 -11.94
C SER A 618 -52.62 30.80 -13.16
N TRP A 619 -51.32 30.79 -13.47
CA TRP A 619 -50.76 31.43 -14.66
C TRP A 619 -51.20 30.73 -15.95
N ASN A 620 -51.20 29.39 -15.99
CA ASN A 620 -51.71 28.61 -17.13
C ASN A 620 -53.20 28.90 -17.39
N HIS A 621 -54.05 28.95 -16.36
CA HIS A 621 -55.45 29.32 -16.53
C HIS A 621 -55.60 30.76 -17.03
N ARG A 622 -54.85 31.74 -16.47
CA ARG A 622 -54.86 33.12 -16.98
C ARG A 622 -54.45 33.20 -18.45
N LYS A 623 -53.41 32.46 -18.86
CA LYS A 623 -52.99 32.35 -20.26
C LYS A 623 -54.11 31.79 -21.14
N HIS A 624 -54.72 30.68 -20.74
CA HIS A 624 -55.86 30.08 -21.46
C HIS A 624 -57.00 31.09 -21.65
N THR A 625 -57.42 31.80 -20.59
CA THR A 625 -58.48 32.82 -20.67
C THR A 625 -58.15 34.09 -21.45
N LEU A 626 -56.87 34.28 -21.82
CA LEU A 626 -56.44 35.35 -22.74
C LEU A 626 -56.39 34.82 -24.18
N GLU A 627 -55.97 33.58 -24.38
CA GLU A 627 -55.98 32.91 -25.69
C GLU A 627 -57.42 32.67 -26.17
N GLU A 628 -58.33 32.19 -25.31
CA GLU A 628 -59.78 32.08 -25.57
C GLU A 628 -60.39 33.42 -26.04
N LYS A 629 -60.05 34.52 -25.36
CA LYS A 629 -60.55 35.86 -25.74
C LYS A 629 -59.96 36.33 -27.06
N HIS A 630 -58.69 36.05 -27.30
CA HIS A 630 -58.04 36.38 -28.57
C HIS A 630 -58.68 35.62 -29.74
N TRP A 631 -58.97 34.33 -29.59
CA TRP A 631 -59.70 33.54 -30.58
C TRP A 631 -61.12 34.06 -30.79
N ALA A 632 -61.88 34.34 -29.73
CA ALA A 632 -63.23 34.90 -29.85
C ALA A 632 -63.26 36.29 -30.54
N ASP A 633 -62.24 37.14 -30.33
CA ASP A 633 -62.14 38.42 -31.03
C ASP A 633 -61.68 38.28 -32.49
N LEU A 634 -60.91 37.23 -32.82
CA LEU A 634 -60.59 36.84 -34.19
C LEU A 634 -61.82 36.28 -34.91
N GLU A 635 -62.59 35.38 -34.29
CA GLU A 635 -63.85 34.84 -34.81
C GLU A 635 -64.83 35.98 -35.12
N ARG A 636 -65.07 36.89 -34.17
CA ARG A 636 -65.85 38.12 -34.40
C ARG A 636 -65.31 39.00 -35.52
N SER A 637 -64.00 38.96 -35.81
CA SER A 637 -63.41 39.74 -36.92
C SER A 637 -63.66 39.06 -38.27
N LEU A 638 -63.61 37.73 -38.31
CA LEU A 638 -63.96 36.92 -39.48
C LEU A 638 -65.47 37.02 -39.78
N GLU A 639 -66.34 36.95 -38.76
CA GLU A 639 -67.78 37.20 -38.91
C GLU A 639 -68.06 38.57 -39.56
N ARG A 640 -67.37 39.62 -39.12
CA ARG A 640 -67.47 40.97 -39.71
C ARG A 640 -66.91 41.06 -41.12
N GLN A 641 -65.91 40.26 -41.48
CA GLN A 641 -65.39 40.18 -42.85
C GLN A 641 -66.36 39.41 -43.77
N VAL A 642 -66.89 38.27 -43.33
CA VAL A 642 -67.91 37.50 -44.08
C VAL A 642 -69.19 38.32 -44.28
N GLN A 643 -69.59 39.16 -43.32
CA GLN A 643 -70.68 40.13 -43.47
C GLN A 643 -70.36 41.31 -44.43
N GLN A 644 -69.09 41.56 -44.74
CA GLN A 644 -68.65 42.57 -45.73
C GLN A 644 -68.38 41.98 -47.12
N GLU A 645 -68.08 40.68 -47.20
CA GLU A 645 -67.80 39.96 -48.45
C GLU A 645 -69.03 39.26 -49.06
N ALA A 646 -70.22 39.41 -48.47
CA ALA A 646 -71.48 38.89 -49.00
C ALA A 646 -72.18 39.90 -49.95
N PRO A 647 -72.18 39.68 -51.28
CA PRO A 647 -72.91 40.54 -52.22
C PRO A 647 -74.40 40.21 -52.26
N ASP A 648 -75.25 41.24 -52.32
CA ASP A 648 -76.69 41.10 -52.54
C ASP A 648 -76.99 40.35 -53.83
N THR A 649 -77.49 39.11 -53.72
CA THR A 649 -78.11 38.38 -54.82
C THR A 649 -79.51 37.91 -54.43
N VAL A 650 -80.48 38.31 -55.25
CA VAL A 650 -81.90 38.35 -54.90
C VAL A 650 -82.58 36.98 -55.03
N SER A 651 -83.55 36.74 -54.14
CA SER A 651 -84.67 35.79 -54.19
C SER A 651 -84.74 34.78 -55.36
N GLN A 652 -84.81 33.48 -55.02
CA GLN A 652 -86.01 32.64 -55.27
C GLN A 652 -85.79 31.17 -54.87
N LYS A 653 -86.58 30.66 -53.92
CA LYS A 653 -87.61 29.65 -54.26
C LYS A 653 -88.66 29.44 -53.17
N THR A 654 -89.87 29.26 -53.64
CA THR A 654 -91.13 29.07 -52.91
C THR A 654 -91.30 27.64 -52.39
N PHE A 655 -92.02 27.53 -51.27
CA PHE A 655 -92.90 26.42 -50.87
C PHE A 655 -92.44 24.96 -51.08
N LEU A 656 -92.46 24.20 -49.98
CA LEU A 656 -93.35 23.03 -49.89
C LEU A 656 -93.75 22.77 -48.42
N LYS A 657 -94.96 22.24 -48.21
CA LYS A 657 -95.42 21.71 -46.92
C LYS A 657 -95.36 20.18 -46.97
N ALA A 658 -94.81 19.58 -45.92
CA ALA A 658 -95.17 18.25 -45.41
C ALA A 658 -94.82 18.23 -43.92
#